data_AF-A0ABD4KVR3-F1
#
_entry.id   AF-A0ABD4KVR3-F1
#
_cell.length_a   1.000
_cell.length_b   1.000
_cell.length_c   1.000
_cell.angle_alpha   90.00
_cell.angle_beta   90.00
_cell.angle_gamma   90.00
#
_symmetry.space_group_name_H-M   'P 1'
#
loop_
_entity.id
_entity.type
_entity.pdbx_description
1 polymer ?
#
loop_
_entity_poly.entity_id
_entity_poly.type
_entity_poly.pdbx_seq_one_letter_code
_entity_poly.pdbx_strand_id
1 'polypeptide(L)'
;YLKLTETEKLSTADKLNLINKVYLLTQRYAHVKDNAIQPSSLRKIQGSFSKTFEHHNLQLKLLELLLCVIEKNLKITAPAISQTYEIKQDIPLLKPDDFLMSRLQANIYELIENESQLAIFLDSPQQNQAILIIWLALKEGIDRSKDVKAILAKECNFYRVKNHWFVELNNQRYWLSSMAELLLTAHWNASPTTKVDVMGEMNKQLYKNRLLPFNYTLSFIDLRAFLKNEFILTSSPIEYSVCQGAFRTTSISQISLFRLVSGQRVRQDITKEDDKKSGITVRQKVAWLSACANSAQQLRKKTTVDQEEVTTAEQLELINYFIKPLVKTSLKESININKTLQDELRVWLETNDIAKATPWSWLVLSWLYQLLKFGGKYKKRLRLTTIRAYVTYIAGPFIQEFSGCDPKLMEHLDWAEKLNIIAEHITSTKKVYVLYLAEYLIESGLVTNLCLSDIDISSTSHAINANLITQQEADKIIKACDELDTPTSRVAKLCFCFGFYSGLRRGEIAGLQFADIAIAGNHYANLHIRPNKYRELKSSESSRNIPLDSLWPEAPLEFLIEFIIVEKTKFTRGKSLIFGDSSQLNESLILLTNIMKIVIGEPNIRFHHCRHSFCNWTWILLNPIVLKKLSEVDFCQHPYFSLNSSQRLC
;
A
#
# COMPACT_ATOMS: atom_id res chain seq x y z
N TYR A 1 6.80 6.45 -19.00
CA TYR A 1 5.77 5.55 -19.54
C TYR A 1 6.27 4.17 -19.97
N LEU A 2 7.00 3.96 -21.09
CA LEU A 2 7.43 2.61 -21.54
C LEU A 2 8.40 1.87 -20.60
N LYS A 3 9.03 2.60 -19.66
CA LYS A 3 9.81 2.03 -18.56
C LYS A 3 8.93 1.55 -17.39
N LEU A 4 7.69 2.03 -17.29
CA LEU A 4 6.77 1.83 -16.16
C LEU A 4 5.67 0.78 -16.45
N THR A 5 5.27 0.62 -17.71
CA THR A 5 4.44 -0.52 -18.14
C THR A 5 5.31 -1.77 -18.19
N GLU A 6 4.86 -2.88 -17.57
CA GLU A 6 5.45 -4.22 -17.62
C GLU A 6 5.42 -4.83 -19.05
N THR A 7 5.91 -4.11 -20.04
CA THR A 7 6.20 -4.64 -21.37
C THR A 7 7.55 -5.33 -21.33
N GLU A 8 7.70 -6.33 -20.44
CA GLU A 8 8.94 -7.12 -20.29
C GLU A 8 9.31 -7.87 -21.58
N LYS A 9 8.36 -7.99 -22.53
CA LYS A 9 8.53 -8.69 -23.80
C LYS A 9 9.02 -7.82 -24.97
N LEU A 10 9.03 -6.49 -24.87
CA LEU A 10 9.43 -5.60 -25.97
C LEU A 10 10.90 -5.20 -25.87
N SER A 11 11.65 -5.38 -26.97
CA SER A 11 13.04 -4.94 -27.04
C SER A 11 13.15 -3.41 -26.93
N THR A 12 14.31 -2.90 -26.52
CA THR A 12 14.56 -1.45 -26.45
C THR A 12 14.37 -0.76 -27.81
N ALA A 13 14.71 -1.45 -28.91
CA ALA A 13 14.54 -0.95 -30.27
C ALA A 13 13.06 -0.81 -30.64
N ASP A 14 12.23 -1.79 -30.28
CA ASP A 14 10.79 -1.75 -30.54
C ASP A 14 10.11 -0.63 -29.76
N LYS A 15 10.51 -0.43 -28.50
CA LYS A 15 10.04 0.68 -27.67
C LYS A 15 10.31 2.04 -28.31
N LEU A 16 11.54 2.26 -28.80
CA LEU A 16 11.93 3.47 -29.53
C LEU A 16 11.12 3.65 -30.82
N ASN A 17 10.94 2.58 -31.59
CA ASN A 17 10.15 2.62 -32.81
C ASN A 17 8.69 3.03 -32.55
N LEU A 18 8.07 2.51 -31.49
CA LEU A 18 6.69 2.86 -31.12
C LEU A 18 6.58 4.33 -30.69
N ILE A 19 7.51 4.83 -29.88
CA ILE A 19 7.56 6.25 -29.49
C ILE A 19 7.71 7.13 -30.72
N ASN A 20 8.72 6.86 -31.54
CA ASN A 20 9.01 7.64 -32.74
C ASN A 20 7.81 7.64 -33.70
N LYS A 21 7.15 6.49 -33.86
CA LYS A 21 5.97 6.38 -34.71
C LYS A 21 4.83 7.25 -34.20
N VAL A 22 4.50 7.23 -32.92
CA VAL A 22 3.44 8.09 -32.35
C VAL A 22 3.81 9.56 -32.50
N TYR A 23 5.06 9.92 -32.19
CA TYR A 23 5.54 11.30 -32.32
C TYR A 23 5.47 11.80 -33.78
N LEU A 24 6.03 11.05 -34.72
CA LEU A 24 6.05 11.41 -36.15
C LEU A 24 4.64 11.48 -36.75
N LEU A 25 3.76 10.54 -36.39
CA LEU A 25 2.36 10.58 -36.85
C LEU A 25 1.63 11.80 -36.29
N THR A 26 1.88 12.14 -35.03
CA THR A 26 1.30 13.33 -34.40
C THR A 26 1.84 14.60 -35.07
N GLN A 27 3.16 14.71 -35.25
CA GLN A 27 3.79 15.84 -35.94
C GLN A 27 3.27 16.00 -37.37
N ARG A 28 3.06 14.90 -38.10
CA ARG A 28 2.64 14.91 -39.50
C ARG A 28 1.16 15.23 -39.68
N TYR A 29 0.30 14.75 -38.79
CA TYR A 29 -1.14 14.77 -39.00
C TYR A 29 -1.92 15.64 -38.04
N ALA A 30 -1.38 16.00 -36.86
CA ALA A 30 -2.10 16.83 -35.90
C ALA A 30 -2.31 18.23 -36.49
N HIS A 31 -3.59 18.61 -36.61
CA HIS A 31 -3.96 19.93 -37.09
C HIS A 31 -4.51 20.74 -35.92
N VAL A 32 -3.84 21.84 -35.58
CA VAL A 32 -4.24 22.74 -34.50
C VAL A 32 -5.03 23.89 -35.08
N LYS A 33 -6.21 24.16 -34.52
CA LYS A 33 -7.02 25.35 -34.81
C LYS A 33 -7.61 25.85 -33.50
N ASP A 34 -7.57 27.15 -33.25
CA ASP A 34 -8.11 27.79 -32.04
C ASP A 34 -7.53 27.18 -30.73
N ASN A 35 -6.22 26.92 -30.70
CA ASN A 35 -5.52 26.23 -29.61
C ASN A 35 -6.11 24.84 -29.26
N ALA A 36 -6.72 24.17 -30.24
CA ALA A 36 -7.24 22.82 -30.10
C ALA A 36 -6.86 21.93 -31.30
N ILE A 37 -6.41 20.71 -31.01
CA ILE A 37 -6.19 19.67 -32.02
C ILE A 37 -7.55 19.20 -32.54
N GLN A 38 -7.70 19.16 -33.86
CA GLN A 38 -8.98 18.85 -34.49
C GLN A 38 -9.33 17.35 -34.39
N PRO A 39 -10.59 16.97 -34.09
CA PRO A 39 -11.00 15.56 -33.96
C PRO A 39 -10.72 14.70 -35.20
N SER A 40 -10.82 15.28 -36.40
CA SER A 40 -10.52 14.60 -37.67
C SER A 40 -9.04 14.24 -37.80
N SER A 41 -8.15 15.14 -37.38
CA SER A 41 -6.70 14.88 -37.35
C SER A 41 -6.34 13.77 -36.38
N LEU A 42 -6.98 13.75 -35.20
CA LEU A 42 -6.77 12.74 -34.18
C LEU A 42 -7.25 11.35 -34.61
N ARG A 43 -8.39 11.27 -35.33
CA ARG A 43 -8.86 10.03 -35.94
C ARG A 43 -7.88 9.50 -37.00
N LYS A 44 -7.29 10.38 -37.80
CA LYS A 44 -6.29 10.02 -38.82
C LYS A 44 -5.01 9.46 -38.20
N ILE A 45 -4.56 10.03 -37.09
CA ILE A 45 -3.41 9.53 -36.32
C ILE A 45 -3.71 8.11 -35.81
N GLN A 46 -4.83 7.92 -35.11
CA GLN A 46 -5.21 6.63 -34.53
C GLN A 46 -5.43 5.54 -35.60
N GLY A 47 -6.00 5.90 -36.75
CA GLY A 47 -6.16 4.99 -37.89
C GLY A 47 -4.82 4.51 -38.51
N SER A 48 -3.71 5.16 -38.18
CA SER A 48 -2.35 4.81 -38.66
C SER A 48 -1.56 3.94 -37.67
N PHE A 49 -2.16 3.58 -36.54
CA PHE A 49 -1.56 2.71 -35.52
C PHE A 49 -1.54 1.24 -35.94
N SER A 50 -0.81 0.42 -35.18
CA SER A 50 -0.67 -1.02 -35.43
C SER A 50 -2.03 -1.72 -35.39
N LYS A 51 -2.15 -2.84 -36.12
CA LYS A 51 -3.34 -3.71 -36.05
C LYS A 51 -3.26 -4.73 -34.91
N THR A 52 -2.06 -5.01 -34.39
CA THR A 52 -1.88 -5.89 -33.23
C THR A 52 -2.38 -5.20 -31.97
N PHE A 53 -3.26 -5.85 -31.19
CA PHE A 53 -3.89 -5.26 -30.01
C PHE A 53 -2.88 -4.64 -29.03
N GLU A 54 -1.85 -5.39 -28.63
CA GLU A 54 -0.84 -4.94 -27.67
C GLU A 54 -0.13 -3.65 -28.14
N HIS A 55 0.31 -3.63 -29.40
CA HIS A 55 0.97 -2.46 -30.00
C HIS A 55 0.01 -1.28 -30.21
N HIS A 56 -1.22 -1.54 -30.62
CA HIS A 56 -2.24 -0.53 -30.84
C HIS A 56 -2.59 0.19 -29.53
N ASN A 57 -2.91 -0.59 -28.49
CA ASN A 57 -3.23 -0.08 -27.17
C ASN A 57 -2.06 0.73 -26.60
N LEU A 58 -0.83 0.24 -26.77
CA LEU A 58 0.36 0.95 -26.33
C LEU A 58 0.56 2.30 -27.06
N GLN A 59 0.29 2.35 -28.37
CA GLN A 59 0.36 3.57 -29.17
C GLN A 59 -0.73 4.59 -28.80
N LEU A 60 -1.95 4.14 -28.51
CA LEU A 60 -3.03 4.99 -27.99
C LEU A 60 -2.62 5.65 -26.66
N LYS A 61 -2.06 4.87 -25.73
CA LYS A 61 -1.60 5.37 -24.43
C LYS A 61 -0.42 6.35 -24.56
N LEU A 62 0.52 6.07 -25.47
CA LEU A 62 1.61 7.01 -25.80
C LEU A 62 1.09 8.32 -26.39
N LEU A 63 0.06 8.24 -27.25
CA LEU A 63 -0.58 9.42 -27.82
C LEU A 63 -1.25 10.26 -26.71
N GLU A 64 -2.02 9.63 -25.81
CA GLU A 64 -2.65 10.32 -24.69
C GLU A 64 -1.64 11.12 -23.85
N LEU A 65 -0.50 10.51 -23.53
CA LEU A 65 0.58 11.16 -22.80
C LEU A 65 1.20 12.32 -23.58
N LEU A 66 1.47 12.13 -24.87
CA LEU A 66 2.00 13.19 -25.72
C LEU A 66 1.04 14.39 -25.76
N LEU A 67 -0.26 14.14 -25.87
CA LEU A 67 -1.29 15.18 -25.83
C LEU A 67 -1.29 15.91 -24.47
N CYS A 68 -1.11 15.19 -23.36
CA CYS A 68 -0.99 15.80 -22.03
C CYS A 68 0.25 16.71 -21.94
N VAL A 69 1.40 16.27 -22.47
CA VAL A 69 2.63 17.07 -22.50
C VAL A 69 2.46 18.32 -23.37
N ILE A 70 1.83 18.18 -24.54
CA ILE A 70 1.49 19.29 -25.43
C ILE A 70 0.59 20.29 -24.71
N GLU A 71 -0.44 19.83 -23.99
CA GLU A 71 -1.33 20.71 -23.24
C GLU A 71 -0.61 21.41 -22.08
N LYS A 72 0.24 20.69 -21.35
CA LYS A 72 1.01 21.24 -20.22
C LYS A 72 1.92 22.38 -20.67
N ASN A 73 2.69 22.12 -21.73
CA ASN A 73 3.76 23.00 -22.22
C ASN A 73 3.27 24.10 -23.16
N LEU A 74 2.29 23.81 -24.02
CA LEU A 74 1.85 24.71 -25.10
C LEU A 74 0.42 25.23 -24.92
N LYS A 75 -0.33 24.76 -23.90
CA LYS A 75 -1.75 25.09 -23.68
C LYS A 75 -2.68 24.73 -24.84
N ILE A 76 -2.23 23.85 -25.74
CA ILE A 76 -3.04 23.32 -26.84
C ILE A 76 -3.85 22.14 -26.31
N THR A 77 -5.17 22.18 -26.47
CA THR A 77 -6.08 21.12 -26.00
C THR A 77 -6.34 20.06 -27.07
N ALA A 78 -6.74 18.85 -26.68
CA ALA A 78 -7.12 17.80 -27.61
C ALA A 78 -8.43 17.10 -27.17
N PRO A 79 -9.22 16.56 -28.12
CA PRO A 79 -10.38 15.73 -27.82
C PRO A 79 -9.96 14.33 -27.33
N ALA A 80 -10.91 13.58 -26.76
CA ALA A 80 -10.67 12.22 -26.28
C ALA A 80 -10.25 11.26 -27.41
N ILE A 81 -9.37 10.31 -27.08
CA ILE A 81 -8.95 9.21 -27.97
C ILE A 81 -9.82 7.97 -27.79
N SER A 82 -9.75 7.04 -28.74
CA SER A 82 -10.46 5.76 -28.70
C SER A 82 -9.86 4.83 -27.64
N GLN A 83 -10.68 3.91 -27.10
CA GLN A 83 -10.26 2.85 -26.18
C GLN A 83 -10.52 1.47 -26.80
N THR A 84 -9.65 0.49 -26.50
CA THR A 84 -9.74 -0.89 -27.02
C THR A 84 -9.56 -1.90 -25.88
N TYR A 85 -10.35 -2.99 -25.90
CA TYR A 85 -10.33 -4.04 -24.87
C TYR A 85 -10.07 -5.43 -25.49
N GLU A 86 -9.37 -6.30 -24.75
CA GLU A 86 -9.10 -7.71 -25.11
C GLU A 86 -9.48 -8.59 -23.92
N ILE A 87 -10.26 -9.65 -24.17
CA ILE A 87 -10.64 -10.64 -23.16
C ILE A 87 -9.70 -11.84 -23.31
N LYS A 88 -8.95 -12.17 -22.25
CA LYS A 88 -8.05 -13.33 -22.22
C LYS A 88 -8.65 -14.44 -21.35
N GLN A 89 -8.41 -15.69 -21.74
CA GLN A 89 -8.81 -16.86 -20.95
C GLN A 89 -7.72 -17.16 -19.91
N ASP A 90 -8.13 -17.32 -18.65
CA ASP A 90 -7.22 -17.66 -17.55
C ASP A 90 -6.75 -19.13 -17.60
N ILE A 91 -5.56 -19.39 -17.05
CA ILE A 91 -5.06 -20.76 -16.88
C ILE A 91 -5.85 -21.45 -15.75
N PRO A 92 -6.37 -22.66 -15.93
CA PRO A 92 -7.16 -23.35 -14.91
C PRO A 92 -6.30 -23.70 -13.69
N LEU A 93 -6.78 -23.32 -12.51
CA LEU A 93 -6.10 -23.53 -11.22
C LEU A 93 -6.29 -24.95 -10.65
N LEU A 94 -7.30 -25.65 -11.15
CA LEU A 94 -7.54 -27.08 -10.93
C LEU A 94 -7.45 -27.82 -12.26
N LYS A 95 -6.80 -28.99 -12.24
CA LYS A 95 -6.63 -29.89 -13.38
C LYS A 95 -7.30 -31.23 -13.08
N PRO A 96 -7.63 -32.04 -14.10
CA PRO A 96 -8.18 -33.39 -13.88
C PRO A 96 -7.36 -34.24 -12.90
N ASP A 97 -6.03 -34.13 -12.94
CA ASP A 97 -5.12 -34.86 -12.03
C ASP A 97 -5.29 -34.47 -10.55
N ASP A 98 -5.72 -33.25 -10.26
CA ASP A 98 -6.00 -32.81 -8.88
C ASP A 98 -7.17 -33.62 -8.26
N PHE A 99 -8.02 -34.26 -9.07
CA PHE A 99 -9.21 -34.99 -8.63
C PHE A 99 -9.06 -36.51 -8.54
N LEU A 100 -7.88 -37.06 -8.83
CA LEU A 100 -7.64 -38.53 -8.78
C LEU A 100 -7.99 -39.14 -7.42
N MET A 101 -7.83 -38.38 -6.34
CA MET A 101 -8.12 -38.80 -4.96
C MET A 101 -9.39 -38.17 -4.38
N SER A 102 -10.23 -37.54 -5.20
CA SER A 102 -11.42 -36.79 -4.77
C SER A 102 -12.39 -37.62 -3.91
N ARG A 103 -12.57 -38.91 -4.22
CA ARG A 103 -13.42 -39.80 -3.41
C ARG A 103 -12.84 -40.03 -2.01
N LEU A 104 -11.52 -40.23 -1.91
CA LEU A 104 -10.86 -40.37 -0.61
C LEU A 104 -10.94 -39.05 0.17
N GLN A 105 -10.70 -37.92 -0.50
CA GLN A 105 -10.87 -36.59 0.06
C GLN A 105 -12.27 -36.42 0.66
N ALA A 106 -13.33 -36.69 -0.11
CA ALA A 106 -14.71 -36.58 0.36
C ALA A 106 -14.96 -37.44 1.61
N ASN A 107 -14.53 -38.71 1.58
CA ASN A 107 -14.70 -39.60 2.73
C ASN A 107 -13.94 -39.13 3.98
N ILE A 108 -12.79 -38.45 3.83
CA ILE A 108 -12.04 -37.89 4.97
C ILE A 108 -12.77 -36.69 5.56
N TYR A 109 -13.35 -35.82 4.73
CA TYR A 109 -14.20 -34.72 5.20
C TYR A 109 -15.44 -35.26 5.93
N GLU A 110 -16.13 -36.26 5.36
CA GLU A 110 -17.25 -36.93 6.02
C GLU A 110 -16.86 -37.54 7.37
N LEU A 111 -15.66 -38.14 7.48
CA LEU A 111 -15.18 -38.72 8.73
C LEU A 111 -15.05 -37.68 9.85
N ILE A 112 -14.44 -36.53 9.56
CA ILE A 112 -14.19 -35.50 10.59
C ILE A 112 -15.44 -34.67 10.90
N GLU A 113 -16.40 -34.61 9.99
CA GLU A 113 -17.69 -33.93 10.18
C GLU A 113 -18.75 -34.84 10.81
N ASN A 114 -18.50 -36.15 10.89
CA ASN A 114 -19.42 -37.10 11.48
C ASN A 114 -19.59 -36.86 13.00
N GLU A 115 -20.82 -36.56 13.41
CA GLU A 115 -21.16 -36.26 14.81
C GLU A 115 -20.78 -37.39 15.78
N SER A 116 -20.92 -38.66 15.36
CA SER A 116 -20.53 -39.80 16.21
C SER A 116 -19.01 -39.87 16.39
N GLN A 117 -18.23 -39.58 15.35
CA GLN A 117 -16.77 -39.52 15.46
C GLN A 117 -16.30 -38.34 16.33
N LEU A 118 -16.97 -37.19 16.21
CA LEU A 118 -16.71 -36.03 17.06
C LEU A 118 -17.05 -36.33 18.52
N ALA A 119 -18.18 -37.00 18.81
CA ALA A 119 -18.53 -37.44 20.15
C ALA A 119 -17.50 -38.42 20.72
N ILE A 120 -17.08 -39.43 19.94
CA ILE A 120 -16.02 -40.38 20.32
C ILE A 120 -14.69 -39.65 20.62
N PHE A 121 -14.36 -38.60 19.85
CA PHE A 121 -13.22 -37.75 20.16
C PHE A 121 -13.39 -37.04 21.49
N LEU A 122 -14.54 -36.41 21.76
CA LEU A 122 -14.78 -35.68 23.00
C LEU A 122 -14.73 -36.59 24.24
N ASP A 123 -15.22 -37.84 24.12
CA ASP A 123 -15.15 -38.85 25.18
C ASP A 123 -13.72 -39.33 25.44
N SER A 124 -12.88 -39.40 24.41
CA SER A 124 -11.51 -39.89 24.50
C SER A 124 -10.56 -39.15 23.54
N PRO A 125 -10.18 -37.89 23.84
CA PRO A 125 -9.43 -37.04 22.92
C PRO A 125 -8.06 -37.59 22.54
N GLN A 126 -7.40 -38.28 23.46
CA GLN A 126 -6.07 -38.85 23.26
C GLN A 126 -6.09 -40.00 22.23
N GLN A 127 -7.07 -40.89 22.34
CA GLN A 127 -7.16 -42.08 21.47
C GLN A 127 -7.60 -41.73 20.05
N ASN A 128 -8.24 -40.56 19.88
CA ASN A 128 -8.83 -40.12 18.63
C ASN A 128 -8.24 -38.80 18.11
N GLN A 129 -7.05 -38.41 18.58
CA GLN A 129 -6.39 -37.14 18.24
C GLN A 129 -6.24 -36.87 16.73
N ALA A 130 -6.25 -37.93 15.91
CA ALA A 130 -6.28 -37.83 14.45
C ALA A 130 -7.44 -36.98 13.92
N ILE A 131 -8.62 -37.00 14.57
CA ILE A 131 -9.77 -36.17 14.17
C ILE A 131 -9.40 -34.68 14.28
N LEU A 132 -8.83 -34.26 15.41
CA LEU A 132 -8.37 -32.89 15.61
C LEU A 132 -7.23 -32.53 14.65
N ILE A 133 -6.26 -33.42 14.41
CA ILE A 133 -5.16 -33.20 13.46
C ILE A 133 -5.70 -32.90 12.06
N ILE A 134 -6.59 -33.74 11.57
CA ILE A 134 -7.18 -33.59 10.23
C ILE A 134 -8.05 -32.33 10.19
N TRP A 135 -8.81 -32.04 11.26
CA TRP A 135 -9.61 -30.82 11.37
C TRP A 135 -8.76 -29.54 11.27
N LEU A 136 -7.66 -29.45 12.03
CA LEU A 136 -6.74 -28.32 11.97
C LEU A 136 -6.15 -28.13 10.57
N ALA A 137 -5.80 -29.22 9.88
CA ALA A 137 -5.24 -29.15 8.55
C ALA A 137 -6.28 -28.75 7.48
N LEU A 138 -7.43 -29.42 7.45
CA LEU A 138 -8.41 -29.31 6.37
C LEU A 138 -9.49 -28.24 6.60
N LYS A 139 -9.93 -28.03 7.84
CA LYS A 139 -11.00 -27.06 8.18
C LYS A 139 -10.45 -25.71 8.63
N GLU A 140 -9.34 -25.69 9.37
CA GLU A 140 -8.70 -24.44 9.81
C GLU A 140 -7.57 -23.95 8.88
N GLY A 141 -7.22 -24.74 7.86
CA GLY A 141 -6.27 -24.37 6.81
C GLY A 141 -4.80 -24.34 7.25
N ILE A 142 -4.44 -25.09 8.29
CA ILE A 142 -3.06 -25.16 8.79
C ILE A 142 -2.26 -26.13 7.91
N ASP A 143 -1.58 -25.57 6.92
CA ASP A 143 -0.92 -26.27 5.82
C ASP A 143 0.49 -26.81 6.16
N ARG A 144 0.90 -26.77 7.43
CA ARG A 144 2.22 -27.25 7.86
C ARG A 144 2.12 -28.18 9.06
N SER A 145 2.62 -29.40 8.89
CA SER A 145 2.66 -30.40 9.97
C SER A 145 3.35 -29.88 11.25
N LYS A 146 4.41 -29.07 11.11
CA LYS A 146 5.10 -28.45 12.27
C LYS A 146 4.21 -27.48 13.04
N ASP A 147 3.32 -26.77 12.36
CA ASP A 147 2.47 -25.74 12.94
C ASP A 147 1.26 -26.42 13.63
N VAL A 148 0.74 -27.52 13.06
CA VAL A 148 -0.22 -28.41 13.75
C VAL A 148 0.38 -28.94 15.05
N LYS A 149 1.64 -29.43 15.03
CA LYS A 149 2.33 -29.91 16.25
C LYS A 149 2.45 -28.82 17.32
N ALA A 150 2.83 -27.61 16.92
CA ALA A 150 2.98 -26.48 17.84
C ALA A 150 1.63 -26.08 18.49
N ILE A 151 0.52 -26.17 17.74
CA ILE A 151 -0.82 -25.93 18.26
C ILE A 151 -1.21 -26.98 19.29
N LEU A 152 -1.05 -28.27 18.96
CA LEU A 152 -1.38 -29.38 19.88
C LEU A 152 -0.57 -29.30 21.17
N ALA A 153 0.72 -28.99 21.07
CA ALA A 153 1.62 -28.83 22.22
C ALA A 153 1.45 -27.50 22.98
N LYS A 154 0.55 -26.61 22.52
CA LYS A 154 0.34 -25.27 23.10
C LYS A 154 1.61 -24.40 23.11
N GLU A 155 2.51 -24.62 22.15
CA GLU A 155 3.79 -23.90 21.97
C GLU A 155 3.64 -22.61 21.12
N CYS A 156 2.43 -22.06 21.03
CA CYS A 156 2.12 -20.89 20.22
C CYS A 156 1.25 -19.88 20.99
N ASN A 157 1.15 -18.66 20.44
CA ASN A 157 0.43 -17.58 21.10
C ASN A 157 -1.06 -17.63 20.77
N PHE A 158 -1.87 -18.01 21.74
CA PHE A 158 -3.34 -17.97 21.65
C PHE A 158 -3.89 -16.74 22.34
N TYR A 159 -4.87 -16.10 21.72
CA TYR A 159 -5.60 -15.00 22.35
C TYR A 159 -7.03 -14.93 21.84
N ARG A 160 -7.89 -14.25 22.60
CA ARG A 160 -9.30 -14.07 22.27
C ARG A 160 -9.63 -12.60 22.09
N VAL A 161 -10.52 -12.33 21.14
CA VAL A 161 -11.21 -11.04 21.04
C VAL A 161 -12.70 -11.34 20.99
N LYS A 162 -13.43 -10.96 22.05
CA LYS A 162 -14.82 -11.39 22.27
C LYS A 162 -14.93 -12.92 22.16
N ASN A 163 -15.75 -13.41 21.24
CA ASN A 163 -16.02 -14.84 21.02
C ASN A 163 -15.13 -15.46 19.93
N HIS A 164 -14.11 -14.73 19.48
CA HIS A 164 -13.24 -15.19 18.39
C HIS A 164 -11.87 -15.60 18.93
N TRP A 165 -11.42 -16.77 18.50
CA TRP A 165 -10.16 -17.36 18.95
C TRP A 165 -9.11 -17.29 17.85
N PHE A 166 -7.93 -16.78 18.20
CA PHE A 166 -6.84 -16.58 17.26
C PHE A 166 -5.58 -17.28 17.75
N VAL A 167 -4.80 -17.77 16.78
CA VAL A 167 -3.45 -18.31 17.01
C VAL A 167 -2.46 -17.67 16.05
N GLU A 168 -1.30 -17.26 16.58
CA GLU A 168 -0.21 -16.68 15.80
C GLU A 168 0.99 -17.62 15.71
N LEU A 169 1.40 -17.93 14.47
CA LEU A 169 2.48 -18.85 14.13
C LEU A 169 3.28 -18.29 12.96
N ASN A 170 4.60 -18.16 13.10
CA ASN A 170 5.51 -17.77 12.00
C ASN A 170 5.06 -16.51 11.22
N ASN A 171 4.54 -15.48 11.90
CA ASN A 171 3.96 -14.25 11.33
C ASN A 171 2.62 -14.41 10.58
N GLN A 172 1.99 -15.59 10.65
CA GLN A 172 0.64 -15.84 10.17
C GLN A 172 -0.33 -15.95 11.35
N ARG A 173 -1.53 -15.42 11.16
CA ARG A 173 -2.62 -15.50 12.13
C ARG A 173 -3.71 -16.40 11.57
N TYR A 174 -4.11 -17.39 12.34
CA TYR A 174 -5.28 -18.22 12.04
C TYR A 174 -6.42 -17.82 12.96
N TRP A 175 -7.61 -17.72 12.40
CA TRP A 175 -8.85 -17.51 13.12
C TRP A 175 -9.54 -18.86 13.21
N LEU A 176 -9.58 -19.40 14.42
CA LEU A 176 -10.09 -20.75 14.67
C LEU A 176 -11.61 -20.74 14.76
N SER A 177 -12.24 -21.77 14.18
CA SER A 177 -13.67 -22.02 14.34
C SER A 177 -14.03 -22.43 15.77
N SER A 178 -15.31 -22.26 16.15
CA SER A 178 -15.82 -22.72 17.44
C SER A 178 -15.67 -24.23 17.64
N MET A 179 -15.70 -25.02 16.56
CA MET A 179 -15.44 -26.45 16.63
C MET A 179 -13.97 -26.75 16.93
N ALA A 180 -13.03 -26.08 16.25
CA ALA A 180 -11.61 -26.19 16.60
C ALA A 180 -11.35 -25.76 18.04
N GLU A 181 -12.05 -24.73 18.52
CA GLU A 181 -12.01 -24.33 19.94
C GLU A 181 -12.40 -25.46 20.89
N LEU A 182 -13.56 -26.06 20.65
CA LEU A 182 -14.07 -27.18 21.44
C LEU A 182 -13.08 -28.35 21.44
N LEU A 183 -12.62 -28.76 20.24
CA LEU A 183 -11.74 -29.92 20.09
C LEU A 183 -10.37 -29.71 20.74
N LEU A 184 -9.77 -28.52 20.58
CA LEU A 184 -8.50 -28.17 21.22
C LEU A 184 -8.63 -28.10 22.74
N THR A 185 -9.72 -27.52 23.25
CA THR A 185 -9.97 -27.42 24.69
C THR A 185 -10.10 -28.81 25.31
N ALA A 186 -10.85 -29.72 24.67
CA ALA A 186 -10.96 -31.11 25.11
C ALA A 186 -9.59 -31.82 25.09
N HIS A 187 -8.79 -31.62 24.03
CA HIS A 187 -7.45 -32.18 23.91
C HIS A 187 -6.51 -31.73 25.04
N TRP A 188 -6.44 -30.43 25.31
CA TRP A 188 -5.55 -29.89 26.35
C TRP A 188 -6.00 -30.23 27.77
N ASN A 189 -7.31 -30.33 28.02
CA ASN A 189 -7.81 -30.76 29.32
C ASN A 189 -7.48 -32.23 29.60
N ALA A 190 -7.38 -33.05 28.55
CA ALA A 190 -7.05 -34.46 28.66
C ALA A 190 -5.55 -34.75 28.83
N SER A 191 -4.62 -33.81 28.62
CA SER A 191 -3.17 -34.14 28.57
C SER A 191 -2.21 -33.03 29.01
N PRO A 192 -1.18 -33.34 29.83
CA PRO A 192 0.03 -32.54 29.94
C PRO A 192 1.01 -32.90 28.79
N THR A 193 0.89 -32.21 27.66
CA THR A 193 1.90 -32.06 26.56
C THR A 193 2.87 -33.25 26.33
N THR A 194 2.48 -34.20 25.48
CA THR A 194 3.38 -35.22 24.91
C THR A 194 3.72 -34.93 23.44
N LYS A 195 4.86 -35.44 22.97
CA LYS A 195 5.25 -35.35 21.54
C LYS A 195 4.23 -36.10 20.67
N VAL A 196 3.58 -35.39 19.74
CA VAL A 196 2.59 -35.97 18.82
C VAL A 196 3.22 -36.33 17.47
N ASP A 197 3.09 -37.59 17.06
CA ASP A 197 3.35 -38.02 15.69
C ASP A 197 2.12 -37.80 14.79
N VAL A 198 2.05 -36.61 14.19
CA VAL A 198 0.93 -36.18 13.34
C VAL A 198 0.57 -37.18 12.24
N MET A 199 1.56 -37.74 11.53
CA MET A 199 1.27 -38.59 10.37
C MET A 199 0.97 -40.03 10.75
N GLY A 200 1.65 -40.56 11.77
CA GLY A 200 1.41 -41.91 12.27
C GLY A 200 -0.01 -42.05 12.82
N GLU A 201 -0.44 -41.10 13.64
CA GLU A 201 -1.77 -41.08 14.25
C GLU A 201 -2.88 -40.93 13.21
N MET A 202 -2.68 -40.04 12.23
CA MET A 202 -3.64 -39.86 11.14
C MET A 202 -3.82 -41.14 10.32
N ASN A 203 -2.73 -41.72 9.80
CA ASN A 203 -2.82 -42.92 8.96
C ASN A 203 -3.42 -44.10 9.74
N LYS A 204 -3.06 -44.27 11.02
CA LYS A 204 -3.65 -45.29 11.91
C LYS A 204 -5.17 -45.16 12.00
N GLN A 205 -5.69 -43.93 12.14
CA GLN A 205 -7.13 -43.69 12.18
C GLN A 205 -7.80 -43.96 10.83
N LEU A 206 -7.16 -43.61 9.71
CA LEU A 206 -7.68 -43.88 8.38
C LEU A 206 -7.75 -45.39 8.07
N TYR A 207 -6.77 -46.18 8.53
CA TYR A 207 -6.81 -47.64 8.45
C TYR A 207 -7.96 -48.22 9.29
N LYS A 208 -8.12 -47.74 10.53
CA LYS A 208 -9.20 -48.17 11.44
C LYS A 208 -10.58 -47.95 10.80
N ASN A 209 -10.76 -46.84 10.10
CA ASN A 209 -12.01 -46.49 9.41
C ASN A 209 -12.09 -47.06 7.98
N ARG A 210 -11.14 -47.91 7.56
CA ARG A 210 -11.09 -48.56 6.24
C ARG A 210 -11.11 -47.58 5.07
N LEU A 211 -10.60 -46.36 5.27
CA LEU A 211 -10.46 -45.36 4.21
C LEU A 211 -9.19 -45.58 3.38
N LEU A 212 -8.18 -46.23 3.96
CA LEU A 212 -6.93 -46.60 3.31
C LEU A 212 -6.61 -48.08 3.52
N PRO A 213 -5.98 -48.75 2.54
CA PRO A 213 -5.39 -50.06 2.75
C PRO A 213 -4.06 -49.94 3.53
N PHE A 214 -3.69 -50.97 4.30
CA PHE A 214 -2.50 -50.95 5.17
C PHE A 214 -1.15 -50.75 4.44
N ASN A 215 -1.10 -50.98 3.13
CA ASN A 215 0.09 -50.78 2.30
C ASN A 215 0.21 -49.38 1.70
N TYR A 216 -0.77 -48.50 1.95
CA TYR A 216 -0.79 -47.14 1.43
C TYR A 216 -0.76 -46.13 2.58
N THR A 217 0.15 -45.17 2.53
CA THR A 217 0.25 -44.09 3.51
C THR A 217 0.00 -42.76 2.84
N LEU A 218 -0.87 -41.94 3.42
CA LEU A 218 -0.98 -40.55 3.03
C LEU A 218 0.16 -39.75 3.64
N SER A 219 0.70 -38.84 2.85
CA SER A 219 1.62 -37.80 3.28
C SER A 219 0.85 -36.52 3.65
N PHE A 220 1.54 -35.59 4.32
CA PHE A 220 0.98 -34.26 4.57
C PHE A 220 0.83 -33.45 3.27
N ILE A 221 1.56 -33.81 2.20
CA ILE A 221 1.42 -33.15 0.89
C ILE A 221 0.05 -33.46 0.29
N ASP A 222 -0.45 -34.68 0.48
CA ASP A 222 -1.76 -35.11 -0.01
C ASP A 222 -2.89 -34.35 0.71
N LEU A 223 -2.78 -34.16 2.04
CA LEU A 223 -3.71 -33.29 2.77
C LEU A 223 -3.72 -31.85 2.26
N ARG A 224 -2.56 -31.28 1.91
CA ARG A 224 -2.51 -29.94 1.31
C ARG A 224 -3.18 -29.90 -0.05
N ALA A 225 -3.08 -30.96 -0.84
CA ALA A 225 -3.81 -31.08 -2.09
C ALA A 225 -5.33 -31.16 -1.85
N PHE A 226 -5.77 -31.90 -0.84
CA PHE A 226 -7.18 -31.95 -0.45
C PHE A 226 -7.70 -30.59 0.03
N LEU A 227 -6.92 -29.89 0.86
CA LEU A 227 -7.20 -28.52 1.28
C LEU A 227 -7.29 -27.59 0.06
N LYS A 228 -6.32 -27.64 -0.87
CA LYS A 228 -6.33 -26.87 -2.11
C LYS A 228 -7.64 -27.07 -2.87
N ASN A 229 -8.00 -28.32 -3.14
CA ASN A 229 -9.19 -28.65 -3.92
C ASN A 229 -10.45 -28.09 -3.25
N GLU A 230 -10.61 -28.37 -1.96
CA GLU A 230 -11.77 -27.90 -1.19
C GLU A 230 -11.85 -26.38 -1.17
N PHE A 231 -10.74 -25.71 -0.85
CA PHE A 231 -10.70 -24.25 -0.72
C PHE A 231 -11.02 -23.56 -2.05
N ILE A 232 -10.44 -24.05 -3.15
CA ILE A 232 -10.67 -23.46 -4.48
C ILE A 232 -12.13 -23.65 -4.93
N LEU A 233 -12.73 -24.81 -4.66
CA LEU A 233 -14.10 -25.11 -5.06
C LEU A 233 -15.15 -24.39 -4.19
N THR A 234 -14.88 -24.22 -2.90
CA THR A 234 -15.85 -23.65 -1.94
C THR A 234 -15.71 -22.15 -1.74
N SER A 235 -14.53 -21.60 -1.98
CA SER A 235 -14.23 -20.19 -1.69
C SER A 235 -13.74 -19.46 -2.94
N SER A 236 -12.44 -19.50 -3.23
CA SER A 236 -11.88 -18.90 -4.44
C SER A 236 -10.41 -19.30 -4.62
N PRO A 237 -9.92 -19.46 -5.86
CA PRO A 237 -8.51 -19.64 -6.12
C PRO A 237 -7.61 -18.49 -5.64
N ILE A 238 -8.13 -17.27 -5.61
CA ILE A 238 -7.40 -16.09 -5.15
C ILE A 238 -7.23 -16.17 -3.63
N GLU A 239 -8.30 -16.49 -2.90
CA GLU A 239 -8.26 -16.65 -1.45
C GLU A 239 -7.30 -17.76 -1.02
N TYR A 240 -7.35 -18.92 -1.68
CA TYR A 240 -6.40 -20.00 -1.42
C TYR A 240 -4.96 -19.50 -1.61
N SER A 241 -4.70 -18.77 -2.71
CA SER A 241 -3.38 -18.21 -3.00
C SER A 241 -2.92 -17.18 -1.95
N VAL A 242 -3.85 -16.42 -1.36
CA VAL A 242 -3.59 -15.53 -0.22
C VAL A 242 -3.23 -16.33 1.04
N CYS A 243 -4.02 -17.35 1.38
CA CYS A 243 -3.79 -18.20 2.56
C CYS A 243 -2.47 -18.97 2.50
N GLN A 244 -2.06 -19.40 1.30
CA GLN A 244 -0.77 -20.06 1.05
C GLN A 244 0.42 -19.10 1.01
N GLY A 245 0.18 -17.79 1.13
CA GLY A 245 1.23 -16.77 1.08
C GLY A 245 1.85 -16.59 -0.30
N ALA A 246 1.22 -17.09 -1.37
CA ALA A 246 1.63 -16.80 -2.75
C ALA A 246 1.46 -15.30 -3.05
N PHE A 247 0.39 -14.71 -2.51
CA PHE A 247 0.27 -13.26 -2.37
C PHE A 247 0.73 -12.85 -0.96
N ARG A 248 1.72 -11.97 -0.89
CA ARG A 248 2.21 -11.46 0.39
C ARG A 248 1.16 -10.58 1.05
N THR A 249 0.66 -11.00 2.18
CA THR A 249 -0.21 -10.20 3.05
C THR A 249 0.55 -9.73 4.29
N THR A 250 0.04 -8.68 4.93
CA THR A 250 0.53 -8.22 6.22
C THR A 250 -0.62 -8.30 7.21
N SER A 251 -0.43 -9.08 8.27
CA SER A 251 -1.43 -9.18 9.35
C SER A 251 -1.59 -7.85 10.06
N ILE A 252 -2.83 -7.48 10.34
CA ILE A 252 -3.17 -6.32 11.18
C ILE A 252 -2.57 -6.53 12.59
N SER A 253 -2.13 -5.49 13.30
CA SER A 253 -1.64 -5.66 14.68
C SER A 253 -2.74 -6.24 15.60
N GLN A 254 -2.36 -6.88 16.72
CA GLN A 254 -3.35 -7.41 17.68
C GLN A 254 -4.25 -6.30 18.25
N ILE A 255 -3.69 -5.10 18.47
CA ILE A 255 -4.43 -3.92 18.95
C ILE A 255 -5.46 -3.48 17.92
N SER A 256 -5.05 -3.32 16.66
CA SER A 256 -5.96 -2.90 15.60
C SER A 256 -6.99 -4.00 15.29
N LEU A 257 -6.63 -5.28 15.39
CA LEU A 257 -7.59 -6.40 15.30
C LEU A 257 -8.62 -6.32 16.42
N PHE A 258 -8.19 -6.11 17.67
CA PHE A 258 -9.09 -5.93 18.80
C PHE A 258 -10.06 -4.79 18.54
N ARG A 259 -9.58 -3.63 18.09
CA ARG A 259 -10.43 -2.47 17.75
C ARG A 259 -11.46 -2.80 16.68
N LEU A 260 -11.04 -3.44 15.59
CA LEU A 260 -11.90 -3.81 14.46
C LEU A 260 -13.00 -4.79 14.91
N VAL A 261 -12.64 -5.87 15.59
CA VAL A 261 -13.57 -6.94 15.98
C VAL A 261 -14.45 -6.53 17.17
N SER A 262 -13.91 -5.76 18.12
CA SER A 262 -14.66 -5.36 19.32
C SER A 262 -15.48 -4.09 19.14
N GLY A 263 -15.14 -3.24 18.16
CA GLY A 263 -15.66 -1.87 18.04
C GLY A 263 -15.15 -0.92 19.14
N GLN A 264 -14.32 -1.40 20.07
CA GLN A 264 -13.81 -0.61 21.19
C GLN A 264 -12.49 0.07 20.84
N ARG A 265 -12.37 1.34 21.19
CA ARG A 265 -11.10 2.07 21.06
C ARG A 265 -10.10 1.55 22.07
N VAL A 266 -8.88 1.26 21.61
CA VAL A 266 -7.76 0.92 22.49
C VAL A 266 -6.90 2.17 22.64
N ARG A 267 -6.73 2.64 23.88
CA ARG A 267 -5.80 3.73 24.15
C ARG A 267 -4.38 3.19 23.98
N GLN A 268 -3.66 3.69 22.98
CA GLN A 268 -2.23 3.48 22.90
C GLN A 268 -1.56 4.45 23.87
N ASP A 269 -1.08 3.93 24.99
CA ASP A 269 -0.02 4.62 25.70
C ASP A 269 1.18 4.60 24.76
N ILE A 270 1.55 5.79 24.27
CA ILE A 270 2.81 5.98 23.54
C ILE A 270 3.89 5.58 24.55
N THR A 271 4.32 4.32 24.51
CA THR A 271 5.42 3.87 25.34
C THR A 271 6.62 4.71 24.92
N LYS A 272 7.24 5.37 25.90
CA LYS A 272 8.43 6.23 25.74
C LYS A 272 9.63 5.52 25.07
N GLU A 273 9.48 4.27 24.64
CA GLU A 273 10.49 3.53 23.88
C GLU A 273 10.57 3.98 22.41
N ASP A 274 9.49 4.50 21.81
CA ASP A 274 9.56 5.04 20.44
C ASP A 274 10.29 6.40 20.39
N ASP A 275 10.28 7.18 21.48
CA ASP A 275 11.06 8.43 21.60
C ASP A 275 12.57 8.19 21.72
N LYS A 276 13.02 6.98 22.08
CA LYS A 276 14.46 6.66 22.20
C LYS A 276 15.17 6.45 20.86
N LYS A 277 14.47 6.56 19.72
CA LYS A 277 15.05 6.46 18.37
C LYS A 277 15.25 7.79 17.65
N SER A 278 15.16 8.94 18.33
CA SER A 278 15.55 10.20 17.68
C SER A 278 17.07 10.23 17.48
N GLY A 279 17.52 9.76 16.32
CA GLY A 279 18.93 9.69 15.92
C GLY A 279 19.58 11.05 15.62
N ILE A 280 18.80 12.13 15.70
CA ILE A 280 19.24 13.49 15.41
C ILE A 280 19.34 14.31 16.70
N THR A 281 20.39 15.12 16.83
CA THR A 281 20.52 15.99 18.01
C THR A 281 19.50 17.14 17.95
N VAL A 282 19.12 17.68 19.11
CA VAL A 282 18.26 18.88 19.17
C VAL A 282 18.84 20.03 18.34
N ARG A 283 20.17 20.20 18.33
CA ARG A 283 20.86 21.23 17.54
C ARG A 283 20.74 21.00 16.04
N GLN A 284 20.91 19.76 15.56
CA GLN A 284 20.73 19.41 14.15
C GLN A 284 19.27 19.64 13.70
N LYS A 285 18.31 19.28 14.56
CA LYS A 285 16.88 19.54 14.29
C LYS A 285 16.58 21.05 14.24
N VAL A 286 17.15 21.83 15.15
CA VAL A 286 17.03 23.29 15.16
C VAL A 286 17.68 23.91 13.91
N ALA A 287 18.86 23.44 13.49
CA ALA A 287 19.52 23.91 12.29
C ALA A 287 18.64 23.74 11.05
N TRP A 288 18.10 22.54 10.85
CA TRP A 288 17.16 22.25 9.76
C TRP A 288 15.88 23.10 9.83
N LEU A 289 15.22 23.12 10.99
CA LEU A 289 13.97 23.89 11.16
C LEU A 289 14.21 25.40 10.98
N SER A 290 15.38 25.91 11.34
CA SER A 290 15.76 27.32 11.14
C SER A 290 16.01 27.66 9.67
N ALA A 291 16.42 26.69 8.85
CA ALA A 291 16.50 26.85 7.41
C ALA A 291 15.11 26.85 6.76
N CYS A 292 14.15 26.15 7.37
CA CYS A 292 12.77 26.01 6.89
C CYS A 292 11.77 27.04 7.46
N ALA A 293 12.14 27.86 8.45
CA ALA A 293 11.21 28.79 9.12
C ALA A 293 11.15 30.19 8.47
N ASN A 294 9.93 30.73 8.33
CA ASN A 294 9.67 32.10 7.83
C ASN A 294 9.96 33.21 8.86
N SER A 295 10.00 32.89 10.16
CA SER A 295 9.99 33.88 11.24
C SER A 295 11.29 34.65 11.45
N ALA A 296 12.42 34.22 10.88
CA ALA A 296 13.70 34.91 11.07
C ALA A 296 13.87 36.19 10.22
N GLN A 297 13.03 36.42 9.20
CA GLN A 297 13.14 37.61 8.33
C GLN A 297 12.35 38.82 8.81
N GLN A 298 11.40 38.68 9.75
CA GLN A 298 10.62 39.83 10.23
C GLN A 298 11.36 40.72 11.26
N LEU A 299 12.50 40.29 11.80
CA LEU A 299 13.21 41.01 12.87
C LEU A 299 14.59 41.59 12.51
N ARG A 300 15.07 41.45 11.27
CA ARG A 300 16.30 42.13 10.81
C ARG A 300 16.17 42.64 9.38
N LYS A 301 16.04 43.96 9.22
CA LYS A 301 16.35 44.65 7.95
C LYS A 301 17.87 44.57 7.70
N LYS A 302 18.24 44.37 6.42
CA LYS A 302 19.58 44.27 5.78
C LYS A 302 20.25 42.88 5.85
N THR A 303 20.81 42.30 4.79
CA THR A 303 21.14 42.75 3.42
C THR A 303 20.96 41.53 2.51
N THR A 304 20.27 41.66 1.38
CA THR A 304 20.30 40.67 0.30
C THR A 304 21.72 40.64 -0.27
N VAL A 305 22.55 39.74 0.26
CA VAL A 305 23.63 39.16 -0.54
C VAL A 305 22.95 38.05 -1.31
N ASP A 306 22.91 38.16 -2.63
CA ASP A 306 22.58 37.04 -3.51
C ASP A 306 23.55 35.91 -3.18
N GLN A 307 23.11 34.95 -2.35
CA GLN A 307 23.82 33.69 -2.20
C GLN A 307 23.60 32.95 -3.53
N GLU A 308 24.65 32.88 -4.36
CA GLU A 308 24.64 32.05 -5.56
C GLU A 308 24.20 30.63 -5.17
N GLU A 309 23.12 30.14 -5.79
CA GLU A 309 22.65 28.78 -5.54
C GLU A 309 23.73 27.78 -5.94
N VAL A 310 24.18 26.98 -4.97
CA VAL A 310 25.21 25.96 -5.19
C VAL A 310 24.73 24.98 -6.25
N THR A 311 25.52 24.77 -7.29
CA THR A 311 25.16 23.92 -8.41
C THR A 311 24.99 22.46 -7.99
N THR A 312 24.25 21.68 -8.78
CA THR A 312 24.11 20.23 -8.55
C THR A 312 25.45 19.51 -8.50
N ALA A 313 26.44 19.96 -9.29
CA ALA A 313 27.78 19.39 -9.32
C ALA A 313 28.55 19.64 -8.02
N GLU A 314 28.52 20.88 -7.51
CA GLU A 314 29.19 21.25 -6.25
C GLU A 314 28.56 20.54 -5.04
N GLN A 315 27.23 20.43 -5.01
CA GLN A 315 26.51 19.68 -3.98
C GLN A 315 26.91 18.20 -3.96
N LEU A 316 27.12 17.58 -5.13
CA LEU A 316 27.57 16.20 -5.26
C LEU A 316 29.05 16.03 -4.92
N GLU A 317 29.91 17.00 -5.25
CA GLU A 317 31.32 16.99 -4.85
C GLU A 317 31.49 17.03 -3.33
N LEU A 318 30.69 17.89 -2.67
CA LEU A 318 30.62 17.96 -1.21
C LEU A 318 30.21 16.62 -0.58
N ILE A 319 29.18 15.95 -1.12
CA ILE A 319 28.79 14.61 -0.62
C ILE A 319 29.91 13.60 -0.88
N ASN A 320 30.54 13.65 -2.06
CA ASN A 320 31.64 12.76 -2.46
C ASN A 320 32.85 12.86 -1.51
N TYR A 321 33.16 14.05 -1.00
CA TYR A 321 34.19 14.26 0.00
C TYR A 321 34.01 13.36 1.23
N PHE A 322 32.80 13.34 1.81
CA PHE A 322 32.50 12.55 3.00
C PHE A 322 32.37 11.04 2.75
N ILE A 323 31.97 10.62 1.54
CA ILE A 323 31.82 9.19 1.24
C ILE A 323 33.10 8.53 0.68
N LYS A 324 34.06 9.30 0.17
CA LYS A 324 35.32 8.78 -0.40
C LYS A 324 36.13 7.92 0.60
N PRO A 325 36.23 8.27 1.90
CA PRO A 325 36.96 7.45 2.89
C PRO A 325 36.26 6.11 3.25
N LEU A 326 35.01 5.90 2.83
CA LEU A 326 34.24 4.69 3.14
C LEU A 326 34.66 3.51 2.24
N VAL A 327 35.79 2.89 2.56
CA VAL A 327 36.38 1.77 1.80
C VAL A 327 36.41 0.47 2.62
N LYS A 328 36.71 -0.65 1.96
CA LYS A 328 36.84 -1.95 2.63
C LYS A 328 38.17 -1.96 3.41
N THR A 329 38.08 -2.02 4.73
CA THR A 329 39.25 -1.99 5.64
C THR A 329 39.13 -3.01 6.76
N SER A 330 40.18 -3.12 7.58
CA SER A 330 40.15 -3.92 8.81
C SER A 330 39.14 -3.36 9.82
N LEU A 331 38.73 -4.16 10.82
CA LEU A 331 37.78 -3.70 11.85
C LEU A 331 38.31 -2.48 12.62
N LYS A 332 39.60 -2.50 12.98
CA LYS A 332 40.26 -1.42 13.75
C LYS A 332 40.27 -0.12 12.96
N GLU A 333 40.66 -0.20 11.69
CA GLU A 333 40.70 0.95 10.79
C GLU A 333 39.30 1.48 10.45
N SER A 334 38.31 0.58 10.28
CA SER A 334 36.91 0.96 10.12
C SER A 334 36.36 1.71 11.34
N ILE A 335 36.75 1.36 12.57
CA ILE A 335 36.36 2.11 13.77
C ILE A 335 36.94 3.52 13.73
N ASN A 336 38.23 3.64 13.36
CA ASN A 336 38.91 4.93 13.31
C ASN A 336 38.28 5.87 12.27
N ILE A 337 38.12 5.38 11.02
CA ILE A 337 37.47 6.14 9.93
C ILE A 337 36.06 6.58 10.34
N ASN A 338 35.28 5.68 10.97
CA ASN A 338 33.93 5.99 11.41
C ASN A 338 33.92 7.11 12.47
N LYS A 339 34.82 7.04 13.47
CA LYS A 339 34.92 8.06 14.51
C LYS A 339 35.30 9.42 13.95
N THR A 340 36.35 9.49 13.11
CA THR A 340 36.81 10.73 12.49
C THR A 340 35.71 11.39 11.66
N LEU A 341 35.03 10.61 10.80
CA LEU A 341 33.94 11.13 9.98
C LEU A 341 32.73 11.58 10.82
N GLN A 342 32.41 10.88 11.91
CA GLN A 342 31.33 11.31 12.80
C GLN A 342 31.65 12.64 13.48
N ASP A 343 32.88 12.83 13.96
CA ASP A 343 33.28 14.06 14.62
C ASP A 343 33.24 15.25 13.64
N GLU A 344 33.74 15.04 12.42
CA GLU A 344 33.72 16.05 11.34
C GLU A 344 32.30 16.39 10.87
N LEU A 345 31.48 15.37 10.54
CA LEU A 345 30.09 15.55 10.14
C LEU A 345 29.26 16.23 11.23
N ARG A 346 29.54 15.95 12.51
CA ARG A 346 28.82 16.58 13.61
C ARG A 346 29.05 18.08 13.64
N VAL A 347 30.29 18.53 13.51
CA VAL A 347 30.63 19.97 13.48
C VAL A 347 29.95 20.64 12.28
N TRP A 348 30.01 19.98 11.12
CA TRP A 348 29.39 20.49 9.89
C TRP A 348 27.86 20.57 10.01
N LEU A 349 27.19 19.52 10.49
CA LEU A 349 25.72 19.45 10.60
C LEU A 349 25.14 20.37 11.69
N GLU A 350 25.89 20.68 12.75
CA GLU A 350 25.46 21.59 13.82
C GLU A 350 25.62 23.08 13.45
N THR A 351 26.19 23.40 12.29
CA THR A 351 26.36 24.79 11.82
C THR A 351 25.12 25.28 11.06
N ASN A 352 24.42 26.29 11.60
CA ASN A 352 23.13 26.75 11.07
C ASN A 352 23.19 27.33 9.64
N ASP A 353 24.28 28.03 9.29
CA ASP A 353 24.39 28.68 7.97
C ASP A 353 24.54 27.65 6.83
N ILE A 354 25.10 26.48 7.15
CA ILE A 354 25.29 25.38 6.20
C ILE A 354 23.96 24.75 5.79
N ALA A 355 23.04 24.56 6.75
CA ALA A 355 21.70 24.02 6.47
C ALA A 355 20.88 24.95 5.56
N LYS A 356 21.14 26.27 5.61
CA LYS A 356 20.51 27.25 4.73
C LYS A 356 21.16 27.29 3.35
N ALA A 357 22.48 27.28 3.28
CA ALA A 357 23.22 27.36 2.01
C ALA A 357 23.13 26.06 1.19
N THR A 358 23.08 24.90 1.86
CA THR A 358 23.13 23.59 1.21
C THR A 358 22.12 22.60 1.82
N PRO A 359 20.81 22.91 1.81
CA PRO A 359 19.79 22.12 2.53
C PRO A 359 19.74 20.66 2.08
N TRP A 360 19.89 20.39 0.78
CA TRP A 360 19.76 19.05 0.22
C TRP A 360 20.99 18.18 0.48
N SER A 361 22.20 18.74 0.32
CA SER A 361 23.43 18.07 0.77
C SER A 361 23.41 17.83 2.27
N TRP A 362 22.88 18.78 3.05
CA TRP A 362 22.77 18.64 4.50
C TRP A 362 21.92 17.43 4.90
N LEU A 363 20.77 17.21 4.25
CA LEU A 363 19.92 16.05 4.53
C LEU A 363 20.58 14.72 4.17
N VAL A 364 21.28 14.65 3.04
CA VAL A 364 21.98 13.42 2.64
C VAL A 364 23.12 13.12 3.62
N LEU A 365 23.86 14.15 4.06
CA LEU A 365 24.95 14.01 5.02
C LEU A 365 24.44 13.75 6.44
N SER A 366 23.26 14.25 6.82
CA SER A 366 22.62 13.94 8.09
C SER A 366 22.20 12.47 8.15
N TRP A 367 21.71 11.93 7.03
CA TRP A 367 21.45 10.50 6.88
C TRP A 367 22.73 9.66 6.92
N LEU A 368 23.81 10.11 6.28
CA LEU A 368 25.13 9.47 6.38
C LEU A 368 25.61 9.39 7.83
N TYR A 369 25.52 10.50 8.58
CA TYR A 369 25.87 10.55 10.00
C TYR A 369 25.07 9.53 10.82
N GLN A 370 23.76 9.42 10.56
CA GLN A 370 22.89 8.44 11.21
C GLN A 370 23.37 6.99 10.97
N LEU A 371 23.67 6.64 9.72
CA LEU A 371 24.14 5.31 9.33
C LEU A 371 25.48 4.95 9.97
N LEU A 372 26.36 5.95 10.13
CA LEU A 372 27.68 5.80 10.76
C LEU A 372 27.58 5.54 12.27
N LYS A 373 26.69 6.27 12.95
CA LYS A 373 26.56 6.27 14.41
C LYS A 373 25.70 5.14 14.95
N PHE A 374 24.56 4.87 14.31
CA PHE A 374 23.54 3.94 14.83
C PHE A 374 23.36 2.70 13.95
N GLY A 375 24.04 2.64 12.80
CA GLY A 375 23.89 1.56 11.84
C GLY A 375 22.58 1.66 11.06
N GLY A 376 22.07 0.51 10.62
CA GLY A 376 20.81 0.40 9.90
C GLY A 376 19.76 -0.37 10.69
N LYS A 377 18.53 -0.42 10.16
CA LYS A 377 17.36 -1.04 10.79
C LYS A 377 17.61 -2.41 11.45
N TYR A 378 18.33 -3.28 10.75
CA TYR A 378 18.57 -4.67 11.20
C TYR A 378 19.90 -4.86 11.94
N LYS A 379 20.84 -3.91 11.83
CA LYS A 379 22.20 -4.06 12.33
C LYS A 379 22.66 -2.77 13.00
N LYS A 380 22.98 -2.87 14.30
CA LYS A 380 23.56 -1.78 15.11
C LYS A 380 24.83 -1.17 14.52
N ARG A 381 25.53 -1.90 13.64
CA ARG A 381 26.69 -1.40 12.90
C ARG A 381 26.69 -1.94 11.47
N LEU A 382 26.84 -1.05 10.51
CA LEU A 382 26.98 -1.37 9.09
C LEU A 382 28.46 -1.39 8.68
N ARG A 383 28.78 -2.14 7.62
CA ARG A 383 30.10 -2.04 6.97
C ARG A 383 30.18 -0.70 6.23
N LEU A 384 31.35 -0.06 6.23
CA LEU A 384 31.54 1.24 5.55
C LEU A 384 31.16 1.18 4.06
N THR A 385 31.46 0.07 3.39
CA THR A 385 31.06 -0.15 1.99
C THR A 385 29.55 -0.25 1.78
N THR A 386 28.80 -0.74 2.79
CA THR A 386 27.33 -0.77 2.76
C THR A 386 26.76 0.64 2.91
N ILE A 387 27.31 1.43 3.85
CA ILE A 387 26.92 2.82 4.06
C ILE A 387 27.19 3.64 2.79
N ARG A 388 28.39 3.50 2.20
CA ARG A 388 28.75 4.13 0.94
C ARG A 388 27.74 3.79 -0.16
N ALA A 389 27.39 2.51 -0.31
CA ALA A 389 26.41 2.11 -1.30
C ALA A 389 25.06 2.81 -1.08
N TYR A 390 24.52 2.85 0.15
CA TYR A 390 23.24 3.51 0.43
C TYR A 390 23.25 4.97 -0.01
N VAL A 391 24.29 5.71 0.34
CA VAL A 391 24.39 7.15 0.02
C VAL A 391 24.67 7.37 -1.46
N THR A 392 25.61 6.63 -2.08
CA THR A 392 25.99 6.82 -3.49
C THR A 392 24.82 6.61 -4.46
N TYR A 393 23.99 5.59 -4.25
CA TYR A 393 22.84 5.31 -5.13
C TYR A 393 21.73 6.37 -5.02
N ILE A 394 21.66 7.09 -3.90
CA ILE A 394 20.61 8.07 -3.61
C ILE A 394 21.06 9.50 -3.94
N ALA A 395 22.29 9.87 -3.59
CA ALA A 395 22.78 11.25 -3.65
C ALA A 395 22.61 11.88 -5.04
N GLY A 396 23.01 11.20 -6.12
CA GLY A 396 22.87 11.72 -7.49
C GLY A 396 21.42 12.06 -7.85
N PRO A 397 20.51 11.06 -7.90
CA PRO A 397 19.11 11.29 -8.20
C PRO A 397 18.41 12.24 -7.22
N PHE A 398 18.76 12.19 -5.93
CA PHE A 398 18.17 13.07 -4.91
C PHE A 398 18.54 14.53 -5.15
N ILE A 399 19.82 14.84 -5.33
CA ILE A 399 20.27 16.22 -5.58
C ILE A 399 19.72 16.72 -6.93
N GLN A 400 19.66 15.88 -7.97
CA GLN A 400 19.08 16.29 -9.25
C GLN A 400 17.59 16.69 -9.15
N GLU A 401 16.81 15.97 -8.36
CA GLU A 401 15.36 16.22 -8.24
C GLU A 401 15.02 17.35 -7.25
N PHE A 402 15.84 17.53 -6.21
CA PHE A 402 15.59 18.51 -5.16
C PHE A 402 16.34 19.83 -5.36
N SER A 403 17.45 19.85 -6.09
CA SER A 403 18.18 21.09 -6.38
C SER A 403 17.28 22.05 -7.18
N GLY A 404 17.15 23.29 -6.69
CA GLY A 404 16.23 24.29 -7.22
C GLY A 404 14.84 24.28 -6.57
N CYS A 405 14.56 23.37 -5.64
CA CYS A 405 13.38 23.45 -4.77
C CYS A 405 13.70 24.30 -3.54
N ASP A 406 12.75 25.13 -3.11
CA ASP A 406 12.82 25.81 -1.81
C ASP A 406 12.29 24.86 -0.72
N PRO A 407 13.13 24.42 0.24
CA PRO A 407 12.70 23.56 1.35
C PRO A 407 11.51 24.12 2.14
N LYS A 408 11.31 25.45 2.15
CA LYS A 408 10.21 26.12 2.88
C LYS A 408 8.86 25.93 2.22
N LEU A 409 8.85 25.77 0.89
CA LEU A 409 7.64 25.59 0.09
C LEU A 409 7.32 24.11 -0.14
N MET A 410 8.23 23.21 0.28
CA MET A 410 8.05 21.78 0.12
C MET A 410 7.07 21.21 1.15
N GLU A 411 5.94 20.72 0.67
CA GLU A 411 4.94 20.07 1.49
C GLU A 411 5.05 18.54 1.41
N HIS A 412 4.33 17.85 2.29
CA HIS A 412 4.39 16.39 2.43
C HIS A 412 4.05 15.62 1.13
N LEU A 413 3.20 16.17 0.25
CA LEU A 413 2.89 15.58 -1.06
C LEU A 413 4.07 15.73 -2.03
N ASP A 414 4.69 16.91 -2.07
CA ASP A 414 5.87 17.17 -2.91
C ASP A 414 7.02 16.23 -2.52
N TRP A 415 7.21 16.00 -1.22
CA TRP A 415 8.18 15.04 -0.71
C TRP A 415 7.93 13.62 -1.24
N ALA A 416 6.69 13.13 -1.15
CA ALA A 416 6.36 11.79 -1.62
C ALA A 416 6.52 11.64 -3.14
N GLU A 417 6.05 12.63 -3.91
CA GLU A 417 6.17 12.64 -5.36
C GLU A 417 7.64 12.67 -5.81
N LYS A 418 8.46 13.54 -5.24
CA LYS A 418 9.89 13.61 -5.56
C LYS A 418 10.64 12.35 -5.18
N LEU A 419 10.33 11.74 -4.02
CA LEU A 419 10.91 10.45 -3.65
C LEU A 419 10.49 9.33 -4.60
N ASN A 420 9.28 9.37 -5.16
CA ASN A 420 8.86 8.46 -6.21
C ASN A 420 9.66 8.66 -7.50
N ILE A 421 9.85 9.91 -7.93
CA ILE A 421 10.68 10.25 -9.09
C ILE A 421 12.12 9.74 -8.88
N ILE A 422 12.72 9.96 -7.71
CA ILE A 422 14.05 9.42 -7.37
C ILE A 422 14.07 7.90 -7.51
N ALA A 423 13.06 7.22 -6.99
CA ALA A 423 12.98 5.77 -7.08
C ALA A 423 12.86 5.26 -8.51
N GLU A 424 12.29 6.04 -9.43
CA GLU A 424 12.24 5.71 -10.86
C GLU A 424 13.61 5.82 -11.54
N HIS A 425 14.48 6.71 -11.07
CA HIS A 425 15.84 6.91 -11.59
C HIS A 425 16.85 5.88 -11.07
N ILE A 426 16.49 5.05 -10.08
CA ILE A 426 17.35 4.04 -9.48
C ILE A 426 17.02 2.64 -10.03
N THR A 427 18.04 1.80 -10.19
CA THR A 427 17.88 0.40 -10.64
C THR A 427 17.01 -0.41 -9.67
N SER A 428 16.22 -1.36 -10.20
CA SER A 428 15.15 -2.07 -9.46
C SER A 428 15.58 -2.68 -8.13
N THR A 429 16.79 -3.25 -8.03
CA THR A 429 17.29 -3.90 -6.81
C THR A 429 17.70 -2.91 -5.70
N LYS A 430 17.88 -1.63 -6.02
CA LYS A 430 18.39 -0.59 -5.11
C LYS A 430 17.38 0.49 -4.75
N LYS A 431 16.19 0.47 -5.36
CA LYS A 431 15.07 1.39 -5.02
C LYS A 431 14.71 1.35 -3.52
N VAL A 432 14.92 0.22 -2.87
CA VAL A 432 14.72 0.05 -1.43
C VAL A 432 15.50 1.06 -0.57
N TYR A 433 16.60 1.63 -1.06
CA TYR A 433 17.37 2.64 -0.32
C TYR A 433 16.63 3.97 -0.20
N VAL A 434 15.72 4.29 -1.11
CA VAL A 434 14.85 5.47 -1.01
C VAL A 434 13.91 5.33 0.18
N LEU A 435 13.38 4.11 0.42
CA LEU A 435 12.57 3.82 1.60
C LEU A 435 13.38 3.99 2.90
N TYR A 436 14.66 3.60 2.91
CA TYR A 436 15.52 3.80 4.08
C TYR A 436 15.80 5.28 4.36
N LEU A 437 15.96 6.11 3.32
CA LEU A 437 16.06 7.55 3.50
C LEU A 437 14.73 8.13 4.00
N ALA A 438 13.60 7.75 3.41
CA ALA A 438 12.30 8.24 3.80
C ALA A 438 11.93 7.85 5.25
N GLU A 439 12.27 6.63 5.68
CA GLU A 439 12.13 6.19 7.08
C GLU A 439 12.92 7.11 8.00
N TYR A 440 14.18 7.40 7.66
CA TYR A 440 15.00 8.34 8.42
C TYR A 440 14.37 9.73 8.49
N LEU A 441 13.85 10.28 7.38
CA LEU A 441 13.21 11.61 7.36
C LEU A 441 11.98 11.67 8.27
N ILE A 442 11.20 10.59 8.32
CA ILE A 442 10.01 10.46 9.17
C ILE A 442 10.40 10.29 10.64
N GLU A 443 11.28 9.34 10.96
CA GLU A 443 11.70 9.03 12.34
C GLU A 443 12.48 10.19 12.99
N SER A 444 13.26 10.94 12.20
CA SER A 444 13.97 12.13 12.68
C SER A 444 13.05 13.33 12.91
N GLY A 445 11.81 13.29 12.39
CA GLY A 445 10.87 14.40 12.42
C GLY A 445 11.37 15.63 11.65
N LEU A 446 12.27 15.44 10.68
CA LEU A 446 12.77 16.50 9.80
C LEU A 446 11.73 16.90 8.76
N VAL A 447 10.91 15.95 8.31
CA VAL A 447 9.81 16.17 7.39
C VAL A 447 8.50 15.84 8.10
N THR A 448 7.58 16.79 8.13
CA THR A 448 6.28 16.58 8.76
C THR A 448 5.32 15.88 7.79
N ASN A 449 4.50 14.97 8.31
CA ASN A 449 3.41 14.30 7.58
C ASN A 449 3.78 13.48 6.32
N LEU A 450 5.08 13.27 6.01
CA LEU A 450 5.51 12.32 4.98
C LEU A 450 5.12 10.89 5.37
N CYS A 451 4.63 10.10 4.42
CA CYS A 451 4.26 8.71 4.62
C CYS A 451 4.98 7.77 3.66
N LEU A 452 5.53 6.69 4.20
CA LEU A 452 6.18 5.65 3.40
C LEU A 452 5.23 4.99 2.40
N SER A 453 3.94 4.89 2.72
CA SER A 453 2.96 4.30 1.80
C SER A 453 2.64 5.20 0.61
N ASP A 454 2.96 6.49 0.69
CA ASP A 454 2.88 7.41 -0.44
C ASP A 454 4.11 7.26 -1.36
N ILE A 455 5.12 6.50 -0.92
CA ILE A 455 6.31 6.14 -1.70
C ILE A 455 6.10 4.75 -2.32
N ASP A 456 5.97 4.75 -3.62
CA ASP A 456 5.43 3.72 -4.49
C ASP A 456 6.51 2.69 -4.90
N ILE A 457 7.29 2.22 -3.93
CA ILE A 457 8.42 1.28 -4.12
C ILE A 457 8.02 -0.13 -3.69
N SER A 458 7.91 -1.02 -4.67
CA SER A 458 7.70 -2.47 -4.46
C SER A 458 8.91 -3.08 -3.75
N SER A 459 8.95 -3.04 -2.43
CA SER A 459 9.99 -3.72 -1.65
C SER A 459 9.40 -4.80 -0.77
N THR A 460 10.06 -5.95 -0.78
CA THR A 460 9.67 -7.19 -0.12
C THR A 460 9.97 -7.21 1.38
N SER A 461 10.38 -6.10 1.99
CA SER A 461 10.97 -6.07 3.34
C SER A 461 10.48 -4.94 4.27
N HIS A 462 9.45 -4.17 3.90
CA HIS A 462 8.94 -3.10 4.74
C HIS A 462 7.61 -3.49 5.38
N ALA A 463 7.50 -3.30 6.70
CA ALA A 463 6.27 -3.52 7.44
C ALA A 463 5.25 -2.45 7.03
N ILE A 464 4.33 -2.82 6.15
CA ILE A 464 3.19 -1.97 5.78
C ILE A 464 2.31 -1.86 7.02
N ASN A 465 1.92 -0.64 7.41
CA ASN A 465 0.91 -0.47 8.44
C ASN A 465 -0.45 -0.91 7.88
N ALA A 466 -0.83 -2.16 8.14
CA ALA A 466 -2.03 -2.79 7.60
C ALA A 466 -3.34 -2.35 8.31
N ASN A 467 -3.34 -1.21 8.99
CA ASN A 467 -4.52 -0.74 9.72
C ASN A 467 -5.67 -0.40 8.75
N LEU A 468 -6.90 -0.60 9.20
CA LEU A 468 -8.13 -0.35 8.43
C LEU A 468 -9.00 0.66 9.17
N ILE A 469 -10.02 1.19 8.50
CA ILE A 469 -11.03 2.09 9.05
C ILE A 469 -12.37 1.41 8.81
N THR A 470 -13.15 1.13 9.86
CA THR A 470 -14.47 0.51 9.71
C THR A 470 -15.51 1.49 9.16
N GLN A 471 -16.64 0.97 8.69
CA GLN A 471 -17.76 1.81 8.23
C GLN A 471 -18.31 2.70 9.36
N GLN A 472 -18.44 2.16 10.58
CA GLN A 472 -18.86 2.95 11.75
C GLN A 472 -17.86 4.05 12.13
N GLU A 473 -16.56 3.81 11.95
CA GLU A 473 -15.53 4.85 12.12
C GLU A 473 -15.62 5.90 11.02
N ALA A 474 -15.91 5.49 9.78
CA ALA A 474 -16.13 6.39 8.66
C ALA A 474 -17.33 7.32 8.89
N ASP A 475 -18.45 6.81 9.38
CA ASP A 475 -19.62 7.63 9.74
C ASP A 475 -19.27 8.67 10.80
N LYS A 476 -18.50 8.28 11.83
CA LYS A 476 -18.06 9.20 12.88
C LYS A 476 -17.10 10.27 12.35
N ILE A 477 -16.23 9.94 11.38
CA ILE A 477 -15.33 10.90 10.72
C ILE A 477 -16.16 11.90 9.91
N ILE A 478 -17.11 11.41 9.10
CA ILE A 478 -18.00 12.26 8.30
C ILE A 478 -18.80 13.19 9.21
N LYS A 479 -19.39 12.63 10.27
CA LYS A 479 -20.14 13.40 11.28
C LYS A 479 -19.28 14.49 11.93
N ALA A 480 -18.03 14.18 12.28
CA ALA A 480 -17.13 15.18 12.87
C ALA A 480 -16.79 16.31 11.87
N CYS A 481 -16.68 16.01 10.58
CA CYS A 481 -16.52 17.06 9.56
C CYS A 481 -17.79 17.93 9.43
N ASP A 482 -18.97 17.30 9.49
CA ASP A 482 -20.27 17.96 9.42
C ASP A 482 -20.53 18.86 10.65
N GLU A 483 -20.16 18.41 11.85
CA GLU A 483 -20.28 19.19 13.10
C GLU A 483 -19.37 20.43 13.11
N LEU A 484 -18.24 20.41 12.41
CA LEU A 484 -17.35 21.58 12.27
C LEU A 484 -17.89 22.63 11.29
N ASP A 485 -18.58 22.20 10.23
CA ASP A 485 -19.20 23.02 9.18
C ASP A 485 -18.38 24.25 8.71
N THR A 486 -17.09 24.04 8.44
CA THR A 486 -16.21 25.05 7.86
C THR A 486 -15.93 24.73 6.39
N PRO A 487 -15.52 25.70 5.55
CA PRO A 487 -15.08 25.40 4.18
C PRO A 487 -14.02 24.30 4.12
N THR A 488 -13.06 24.34 5.06
CA THR A 488 -11.99 23.35 5.21
C THR A 488 -12.53 21.97 5.63
N SER A 489 -13.50 21.89 6.56
CA SER A 489 -14.08 20.58 6.96
C SER A 489 -14.96 19.97 5.87
N ARG A 490 -15.62 20.80 5.05
CA ARG A 490 -16.39 20.35 3.87
C ARG A 490 -15.49 19.72 2.81
N VAL A 491 -14.36 20.35 2.49
CA VAL A 491 -13.34 19.78 1.60
C VAL A 491 -12.72 18.52 2.23
N ALA A 492 -12.43 18.53 3.53
CA ALA A 492 -11.92 17.37 4.26
C ALA A 492 -12.86 16.15 4.17
N LYS A 493 -14.19 16.36 4.30
CA LYS A 493 -15.22 15.32 4.10
C LYS A 493 -15.16 14.73 2.70
N LEU A 494 -15.06 15.54 1.65
CA LEU A 494 -14.93 15.04 0.28
C LEU A 494 -13.62 14.27 0.07
N CYS A 495 -12.49 14.80 0.55
CA CYS A 495 -11.22 14.09 0.48
C CYS A 495 -11.32 12.71 1.17
N PHE A 496 -11.95 12.63 2.34
CA PHE A 496 -12.19 11.38 3.03
C PHE A 496 -13.01 10.40 2.19
N CYS A 497 -14.14 10.84 1.63
CA CYS A 497 -15.02 10.00 0.82
C CYS A 497 -14.31 9.49 -0.45
N PHE A 498 -13.56 10.35 -1.17
CA PHE A 498 -12.74 9.91 -2.31
C PHE A 498 -11.68 8.88 -1.91
N GLY A 499 -11.04 9.06 -0.76
CA GLY A 499 -10.06 8.09 -0.26
C GLY A 499 -10.71 6.77 0.16
N PHE A 500 -11.84 6.83 0.87
CA PHE A 500 -12.42 5.69 1.58
C PHE A 500 -13.42 4.88 0.75
N TYR A 501 -14.26 5.53 -0.06
CA TYR A 501 -15.25 4.89 -0.92
C TYR A 501 -14.79 4.74 -2.38
N SER A 502 -13.63 5.29 -2.76
CA SER A 502 -13.09 5.13 -4.11
C SER A 502 -11.61 4.78 -4.17
N GLY A 503 -10.92 4.68 -3.02
CA GLY A 503 -9.52 4.29 -2.96
C GLY A 503 -8.56 5.27 -3.63
N LEU A 504 -8.95 6.55 -3.80
CA LEU A 504 -8.07 7.55 -4.42
C LEU A 504 -6.86 7.84 -3.54
N ARG A 505 -5.71 8.08 -4.17
CA ARG A 505 -4.55 8.68 -3.51
C ARG A 505 -4.73 10.19 -3.35
N ARG A 506 -4.02 10.81 -2.41
CA ARG A 506 -4.06 12.28 -2.21
C ARG A 506 -3.74 13.06 -3.49
N GLY A 507 -2.67 12.69 -4.20
CA GLY A 507 -2.33 13.31 -5.50
C GLY A 507 -3.37 13.05 -6.60
N GLU A 508 -4.11 11.93 -6.53
CA GLU A 508 -5.24 11.70 -7.43
C GLU A 508 -6.39 12.68 -7.16
N ILE A 509 -6.66 12.98 -5.89
CA ILE A 509 -7.69 13.95 -5.45
C ILE A 509 -7.29 15.37 -5.83
N ALA A 510 -6.05 15.77 -5.55
CA ALA A 510 -5.53 17.11 -5.88
C ALA A 510 -5.58 17.41 -7.38
N GLY A 511 -5.42 16.38 -8.23
CA GLY A 511 -5.46 16.51 -9.68
C GLY A 511 -6.85 16.38 -10.32
N LEU A 512 -7.93 16.21 -9.54
CA LEU A 512 -9.29 16.03 -10.10
C LEU A 512 -9.79 17.28 -10.81
N GLN A 513 -10.32 17.11 -12.02
CA GLN A 513 -10.97 18.18 -12.78
C GLN A 513 -12.48 17.99 -12.85
N PHE A 514 -13.23 19.07 -13.07
CA PHE A 514 -14.69 18.99 -13.27
C PHE A 514 -15.09 18.07 -14.44
N ALA A 515 -14.24 17.94 -15.47
CA ALA A 515 -14.45 17.06 -16.61
C ALA A 515 -14.14 15.59 -16.33
N ASP A 516 -13.59 15.28 -15.17
CA ASP A 516 -13.33 13.90 -14.74
C ASP A 516 -14.56 13.29 -14.06
N ILE A 517 -15.56 14.10 -13.68
CA ILE A 517 -16.80 13.62 -13.07
C ILE A 517 -17.95 13.77 -14.06
N ALA A 518 -18.59 12.65 -14.39
CA ALA A 518 -19.80 12.60 -15.20
C ALA A 518 -21.01 12.39 -14.27
N ILE A 519 -21.93 13.34 -14.28
CA ILE A 519 -23.20 13.26 -13.54
C ILE A 519 -24.33 13.31 -14.57
N ALA A 520 -25.28 12.37 -14.48
CA ALA A 520 -26.45 12.34 -15.35
C ALA A 520 -27.71 11.93 -14.58
N GLY A 521 -28.78 12.71 -14.70
CA GLY A 521 -29.99 12.49 -13.91
C GLY A 521 -29.71 12.52 -12.40
N ASN A 522 -30.53 11.80 -11.63
CA ASN A 522 -30.44 11.80 -10.16
C ASN A 522 -29.60 10.64 -9.59
N HIS A 523 -29.23 9.66 -10.42
CA HIS A 523 -28.68 8.39 -9.92
C HIS A 523 -27.35 7.98 -10.58
N TYR A 524 -26.90 8.66 -11.64
CA TYR A 524 -25.64 8.31 -12.30
C TYR A 524 -24.53 9.29 -11.92
N ALA A 525 -23.47 8.76 -11.32
CA ALA A 525 -22.26 9.49 -10.99
C ALA A 525 -21.03 8.61 -11.23
N ASN A 526 -20.16 9.02 -12.14
CA ASN A 526 -18.97 8.25 -12.51
C ASN A 526 -17.73 9.15 -12.51
N LEU A 527 -16.62 8.60 -12.02
CA LEU A 527 -15.34 9.28 -11.93
C LEU A 527 -14.31 8.64 -12.88
N HIS A 528 -13.77 9.46 -13.78
CA HIS A 528 -12.75 9.10 -14.73
C HIS A 528 -11.36 9.51 -14.22
N ILE A 529 -10.58 8.54 -13.74
CA ILE A 529 -9.18 8.76 -13.39
C ILE A 529 -8.33 8.62 -14.65
N ARG A 530 -7.73 9.72 -15.10
CA ARG A 530 -6.82 9.78 -16.26
C ARG A 530 -5.66 10.76 -16.04
N PRO A 531 -4.55 10.65 -16.79
CA PRO A 531 -3.51 11.66 -16.78
C PRO A 531 -4.07 12.99 -17.26
N ASN A 532 -3.60 14.08 -16.68
CA ASN A 532 -3.94 15.44 -17.11
C ASN A 532 -2.75 16.38 -16.87
N LYS A 533 -2.90 17.67 -17.20
CA LYS A 533 -1.79 18.65 -17.08
C LYS A 533 -1.30 18.87 -15.64
N TYR A 534 -2.10 18.52 -14.63
CA TYR A 534 -1.79 18.67 -13.21
C TYR A 534 -1.32 17.37 -12.57
N ARG A 535 -1.63 16.23 -13.18
CA ARG A 535 -1.37 14.91 -12.59
C ARG A 535 -0.94 13.90 -13.66
N GLU A 536 0.21 13.30 -13.43
CA GLU A 536 0.65 12.12 -14.17
C GLU A 536 0.18 10.84 -13.47
N LEU A 537 -0.01 9.76 -14.22
CA LEU A 537 -0.33 8.45 -13.66
C LEU A 537 0.87 7.52 -13.76
N LYS A 538 1.07 6.72 -12.70
CA LYS A 538 2.19 5.76 -12.55
C LYS A 538 2.30 4.77 -13.72
N SER A 539 1.18 4.38 -14.31
CA SER A 539 1.13 3.51 -15.50
C SER A 539 -0.16 3.73 -16.26
N SER A 540 -0.26 3.25 -17.50
CA SER A 540 -1.52 3.30 -18.26
C SER A 540 -2.65 2.51 -17.63
N GLU A 541 -2.32 1.44 -16.91
CA GLU A 541 -3.32 0.64 -16.19
C GLU A 541 -3.89 1.40 -14.99
N SER A 542 -3.31 2.55 -14.64
CA SER A 542 -3.84 3.41 -13.59
C SER A 542 -5.01 4.28 -14.07
N SER A 543 -5.19 4.43 -15.39
CA SER A 543 -6.37 5.07 -15.97
C SER A 543 -7.58 4.16 -15.78
N ARG A 544 -8.63 4.65 -15.11
CA ARG A 544 -9.76 3.81 -14.70
C ARG A 544 -11.04 4.62 -14.50
N ASN A 545 -12.17 3.94 -14.66
CA ASN A 545 -13.48 4.47 -14.33
C ASN A 545 -13.91 3.92 -12.96
N ILE A 546 -14.49 4.78 -12.13
CA ILE A 546 -14.93 4.44 -10.78
C ILE A 546 -16.42 4.83 -10.67
N PRO A 547 -17.35 3.87 -10.62
CA PRO A 547 -18.77 4.13 -10.50
C PRO A 547 -19.08 4.62 -9.07
N LEU A 548 -19.20 5.94 -8.90
CA LEU A 548 -19.40 6.55 -7.58
C LEU A 548 -20.80 6.23 -7.04
N ASP A 549 -21.79 6.16 -7.92
CA ASP A 549 -23.17 5.74 -7.65
C ASP A 549 -23.29 4.33 -7.07
N SER A 550 -22.46 3.39 -7.52
CA SER A 550 -22.42 2.03 -6.95
C SER A 550 -21.61 1.94 -5.65
N LEU A 551 -20.60 2.79 -5.48
CA LEU A 551 -19.61 2.65 -4.39
C LEU A 551 -19.89 3.53 -3.16
N TRP A 552 -20.41 4.73 -3.37
CA TRP A 552 -20.62 5.70 -2.30
C TRP A 552 -21.99 5.49 -1.64
N PRO A 553 -22.10 5.72 -0.33
CA PRO A 553 -23.41 5.90 0.29
C PRO A 553 -24.11 7.13 -0.28
N GLU A 554 -25.46 7.11 -0.26
CA GLU A 554 -26.31 8.11 -0.90
C GLU A 554 -26.04 9.54 -0.40
N ALA A 555 -26.09 9.78 0.90
CA ALA A 555 -25.90 11.13 1.46
C ALA A 555 -24.52 11.77 1.15
N PRO A 556 -23.36 11.06 1.29
CA PRO A 556 -22.08 11.56 0.81
C PRO A 556 -22.02 11.85 -0.69
N LEU A 557 -22.72 11.07 -1.52
CA LEU A 557 -22.78 11.25 -2.97
C LEU A 557 -23.60 12.49 -3.35
N GLU A 558 -24.76 12.68 -2.71
CA GLU A 558 -25.57 13.90 -2.86
C GLU A 558 -24.77 15.14 -2.50
N PHE A 559 -24.05 15.11 -1.37
CA PHE A 559 -23.18 16.19 -0.96
C PHE A 559 -22.07 16.51 -1.99
N LEU A 560 -21.47 15.49 -2.63
CA LEU A 560 -20.52 15.69 -3.72
C LEU A 560 -21.18 16.37 -4.93
N ILE A 561 -22.38 15.91 -5.32
CA ILE A 561 -23.12 16.46 -6.45
C ILE A 561 -23.46 17.94 -6.18
N GLU A 562 -23.99 18.25 -5.01
CA GLU A 562 -24.28 19.63 -4.57
C GLU A 562 -23.02 20.50 -4.60
N PHE A 563 -21.91 20.01 -4.04
CA PHE A 563 -20.63 20.72 -4.04
C PHE A 563 -20.18 21.03 -5.48
N ILE A 564 -20.24 20.05 -6.39
CA ILE A 564 -19.86 20.25 -7.79
C ILE A 564 -20.78 21.27 -8.46
N ILE A 565 -22.09 21.22 -8.23
CA ILE A 565 -23.05 22.15 -8.83
C ILE A 565 -22.77 23.59 -8.36
N VAL A 566 -22.50 23.78 -7.06
CA VAL A 566 -22.22 25.09 -6.47
C VAL A 566 -20.91 25.67 -7.01
N GLU A 567 -19.84 24.87 -7.04
CA GLU A 567 -18.51 25.33 -7.48
C GLU A 567 -18.42 25.49 -9.01
N LYS A 568 -19.25 24.77 -9.77
CA LYS A 568 -19.29 24.84 -11.23
C LYS A 568 -20.14 26.03 -11.70
N THR A 569 -19.54 27.20 -11.67
CA THR A 569 -20.12 28.42 -12.28
C THR A 569 -20.18 28.33 -13.81
N LYS A 570 -20.95 29.22 -14.45
CA LYS A 570 -21.01 29.35 -15.92
C LYS A 570 -19.64 29.61 -16.57
N PHE A 571 -18.67 30.12 -15.82
CA PHE A 571 -17.32 30.42 -16.30
C PHE A 571 -16.30 29.31 -15.98
N THR A 572 -16.70 28.31 -15.20
CA THR A 572 -15.84 27.18 -14.82
C THR A 572 -15.66 26.24 -16.02
N ARG A 573 -14.43 26.18 -16.55
CA ARG A 573 -14.08 25.25 -17.62
C ARG A 573 -14.02 23.83 -17.08
N GLY A 574 -14.43 22.84 -17.87
CA GLY A 574 -14.36 21.43 -17.45
C GLY A 574 -12.95 20.98 -17.03
N LYS A 575 -11.90 21.52 -17.65
CA LYS A 575 -10.50 21.21 -17.30
C LYS A 575 -9.94 21.96 -16.08
N SER A 576 -10.78 22.73 -15.38
CA SER A 576 -10.39 23.36 -14.11
C SER A 576 -10.39 22.32 -12.99
N LEU A 577 -9.50 22.49 -12.01
CA LEU A 577 -9.46 21.66 -10.81
C LEU A 577 -10.74 21.83 -10.00
N ILE A 578 -11.22 20.73 -9.41
CA ILE A 578 -12.32 20.75 -8.43
C ILE A 578 -11.83 21.44 -7.15
N PHE A 579 -10.60 21.14 -6.72
CA PHE A 579 -9.93 21.76 -5.58
C PHE A 579 -8.86 22.73 -6.10
N GLY A 580 -9.28 23.93 -6.49
CA GLY A 580 -8.40 24.92 -7.13
C GLY A 580 -7.45 25.64 -6.17
N ASP A 581 -7.81 25.75 -4.89
CA ASP A 581 -6.97 26.32 -3.84
C ASP A 581 -6.14 25.22 -3.16
N SER A 582 -4.86 25.15 -3.49
CA SER A 582 -3.93 24.16 -2.92
C SER A 582 -3.74 24.35 -1.41
N SER A 583 -3.71 25.59 -0.92
CA SER A 583 -3.56 25.87 0.51
C SER A 583 -4.74 25.31 1.30
N GLN A 584 -5.96 25.59 0.84
CA GLN A 584 -7.17 25.06 1.47
C GLN A 584 -7.22 23.53 1.42
N LEU A 585 -6.86 22.90 0.29
CA LEU A 585 -6.83 21.44 0.17
C LEU A 585 -5.86 20.82 1.18
N ASN A 586 -4.70 21.42 1.38
CA ASN A 586 -3.70 20.94 2.33
C ASN A 586 -4.15 21.08 3.78
N GLU A 587 -4.71 22.24 4.14
CA GLU A 587 -5.33 22.46 5.46
C GLU A 587 -6.43 21.42 5.72
N SER A 588 -7.23 21.11 4.69
CA SER A 588 -8.30 20.11 4.76
C SER A 588 -7.77 18.70 4.98
N LEU A 589 -6.69 18.31 4.31
CA LEU A 589 -6.03 17.01 4.49
C LEU A 589 -5.35 16.88 5.87
N ILE A 590 -4.80 17.97 6.41
CA ILE A 590 -4.26 18.02 7.77
C ILE A 590 -5.38 17.88 8.80
N LEU A 591 -6.45 18.67 8.65
CA LEU A 591 -7.64 18.59 9.49
C LEU A 591 -8.22 17.18 9.48
N LEU A 592 -8.42 16.60 8.30
CA LEU A 592 -8.90 15.23 8.15
C LEU A 592 -8.02 14.22 8.89
N THR A 593 -6.70 14.33 8.75
CA THR A 593 -5.76 13.43 9.43
C THR A 593 -5.91 13.52 10.95
N ASN A 594 -6.13 14.73 11.49
CA ASN A 594 -6.37 14.92 12.92
C ASN A 594 -7.72 14.34 13.37
N ILE A 595 -8.79 14.58 12.60
CA ILE A 595 -10.11 14.00 12.85
C ILE A 595 -10.02 12.47 12.87
N MET A 596 -9.37 11.85 11.88
CA MET A 596 -9.18 10.40 11.83
C MET A 596 -8.47 9.87 13.08
N LYS A 597 -7.38 10.53 13.52
CA LYS A 597 -6.65 10.12 14.73
C LYS A 597 -7.52 10.22 15.98
N ILE A 598 -8.31 11.29 16.12
CA ILE A 598 -9.20 11.52 17.26
C ILE A 598 -10.36 10.51 17.26
N VAL A 599 -10.98 10.28 16.11
CA VAL A 599 -12.14 9.40 15.96
C VAL A 599 -11.77 7.92 16.07
N ILE A 600 -10.57 7.53 15.66
CA ILE A 600 -10.14 6.13 15.72
C ILE A 600 -9.39 5.85 17.03
N GLY A 601 -8.74 6.85 17.62
CA GLY A 601 -7.89 6.69 18.80
C GLY A 601 -6.51 6.09 18.47
N GLU A 602 -6.10 6.17 17.20
CA GLU A 602 -4.88 5.55 16.68
C GLU A 602 -3.93 6.64 16.15
N PRO A 603 -2.80 6.93 16.82
CA PRO A 603 -1.89 8.01 16.43
C PRO A 603 -1.23 7.76 15.07
N ASN A 604 -1.12 6.50 14.68
CA ASN A 604 -0.48 6.06 13.44
C ASN A 604 -1.44 5.95 12.25
N ILE A 605 -2.75 6.23 12.44
CA ILE A 605 -3.67 6.29 11.31
C ILE A 605 -3.37 7.51 10.43
N ARG A 606 -3.58 7.32 9.14
CA ARG A 606 -3.21 8.23 8.04
C ARG A 606 -4.16 8.03 6.88
N PHE A 607 -4.24 9.01 5.99
CA PHE A 607 -5.15 8.98 4.83
C PHE A 607 -4.99 7.75 3.92
N HIS A 608 -3.78 7.23 3.74
CA HIS A 608 -3.57 6.05 2.89
C HIS A 608 -4.34 4.81 3.38
N HIS A 609 -4.64 4.70 4.68
CA HIS A 609 -5.47 3.62 5.20
C HIS A 609 -6.91 3.69 4.66
N CYS A 610 -7.38 4.82 4.16
CA CYS A 610 -8.65 4.90 3.43
C CYS A 610 -8.62 4.00 2.18
N ARG A 611 -7.52 3.99 1.43
CA ARG A 611 -7.35 3.11 0.26
C ARG A 611 -7.24 1.64 0.66
N HIS A 612 -6.52 1.31 1.74
CA HIS A 612 -6.50 -0.06 2.25
C HIS A 612 -7.90 -0.52 2.66
N SER A 613 -8.65 0.34 3.36
CA SER A 613 -10.02 0.08 3.78
C SER A 613 -10.93 -0.14 2.57
N PHE A 614 -10.88 0.76 1.59
CA PHE A 614 -11.61 0.62 0.32
C PHE A 614 -11.40 -0.75 -0.31
N CYS A 615 -10.14 -1.15 -0.54
CA CYS A 615 -9.84 -2.43 -1.19
C CYS A 615 -10.35 -3.62 -0.38
N ASN A 616 -10.13 -3.64 0.93
CA ASN A 616 -10.53 -4.77 1.78
C ASN A 616 -12.06 -4.87 1.91
N TRP A 617 -12.76 -3.75 2.13
CA TRP A 617 -14.22 -3.76 2.28
C TRP A 617 -14.95 -4.03 0.98
N THR A 618 -14.46 -3.52 -0.15
CA THR A 618 -15.00 -3.85 -1.47
C THR A 618 -14.82 -5.34 -1.74
N TRP A 619 -13.65 -5.91 -1.40
CA TRP A 619 -13.41 -7.34 -1.54
C TRP A 619 -14.39 -8.18 -0.69
N ILE A 620 -14.62 -7.83 0.58
CA ILE A 620 -15.62 -8.53 1.41
C ILE A 620 -17.02 -8.42 0.79
N LEU A 621 -17.39 -7.25 0.28
CA LEU A 621 -18.72 -7.00 -0.29
C LEU A 621 -18.98 -7.76 -1.59
N LEU A 622 -17.92 -7.99 -2.38
CA LEU A 622 -17.96 -8.82 -3.61
C LEU A 622 -17.90 -10.33 -3.33
N ASN A 623 -17.68 -10.76 -2.08
CA ASN A 623 -17.59 -12.17 -1.71
C ASN A 623 -18.68 -12.54 -0.67
N PRO A 624 -19.91 -12.85 -1.11
CA PRO A 624 -21.04 -13.14 -0.23
C PRO A 624 -20.81 -14.24 0.80
N ILE A 625 -19.99 -15.26 0.45
CA ILE A 625 -19.62 -16.36 1.35
C ILE A 625 -18.82 -15.83 2.54
N VAL A 626 -17.83 -14.96 2.28
CA VAL A 626 -17.01 -14.31 3.31
C VAL A 626 -17.87 -13.39 4.14
N LEU A 627 -18.71 -12.56 3.50
CA LEU A 627 -19.61 -11.66 4.19
C LEU A 627 -20.56 -12.41 5.15
N LYS A 628 -21.09 -13.57 4.74
CA LYS A 628 -21.91 -14.44 5.61
C LYS A 628 -21.12 -14.95 6.81
N LYS A 629 -19.87 -15.39 6.62
CA LYS A 629 -18.99 -15.84 7.72
C LYS A 629 -18.68 -14.72 8.71
N LEU A 630 -18.58 -13.49 8.24
CA LEU A 630 -18.27 -12.32 9.07
C LEU A 630 -19.52 -11.61 9.63
N SER A 631 -20.72 -12.12 9.33
CA SER A 631 -21.97 -11.44 9.69
C SER A 631 -22.09 -11.16 11.19
N GLU A 632 -21.56 -12.02 12.05
CA GLU A 632 -21.60 -11.83 13.52
C GLU A 632 -20.62 -10.76 14.04
N VAL A 633 -19.70 -10.26 13.21
CA VAL A 633 -18.72 -9.27 13.64
C VAL A 633 -19.30 -7.86 13.57
N ASP A 634 -19.09 -7.06 14.61
CA ASP A 634 -19.63 -5.70 14.75
C ASP A 634 -19.44 -4.82 13.51
N PHE A 635 -18.28 -4.86 12.85
CA PHE A 635 -18.05 -4.01 11.69
C PHE A 635 -18.87 -4.41 10.45
N CYS A 636 -19.33 -5.67 10.37
CA CYS A 636 -20.24 -6.14 9.32
C CYS A 636 -21.71 -5.82 9.61
N GLN A 637 -22.04 -5.42 10.85
CA GLN A 637 -23.38 -4.98 11.27
C GLN A 637 -23.65 -3.51 10.85
N HIS A 638 -23.33 -3.17 9.61
CA HIS A 638 -23.52 -1.84 9.05
C HIS A 638 -24.24 -1.93 7.69
N PRO A 639 -25.16 -1.00 7.35
CA PRO A 639 -25.94 -1.04 6.09
C PRO A 639 -25.09 -1.13 4.81
N TYR A 640 -23.84 -0.65 4.86
CA TYR A 640 -22.85 -0.83 3.79
C TYR A 640 -22.69 -2.30 3.38
N PHE A 641 -22.76 -3.23 4.32
CA PHE A 641 -22.62 -4.67 4.08
C PHE A 641 -23.96 -5.39 3.83
N SER A 642 -25.02 -4.63 3.50
CA SER A 642 -26.30 -5.22 3.12
C SER A 642 -26.24 -5.95 1.78
N LEU A 643 -27.16 -6.90 1.58
CA LEU A 643 -27.31 -7.61 0.30
C LEU A 643 -27.54 -6.64 -0.87
N ASN A 644 -28.31 -5.57 -0.65
CA ASN A 644 -28.56 -4.55 -1.67
C ASN A 644 -27.25 -3.84 -2.09
N SER A 645 -26.40 -3.47 -1.13
CA SER A 645 -25.08 -2.89 -1.45
C SER A 645 -24.17 -3.85 -2.22
N SER A 646 -24.21 -5.15 -1.90
CA SER A 646 -23.48 -6.17 -2.67
C SER A 646 -24.00 -6.29 -4.10
N GLN A 647 -25.33 -6.30 -4.28
CA GLN A 647 -25.98 -6.35 -5.60
C GLN A 647 -25.79 -5.09 -6.43
N ARG A 648 -25.57 -3.92 -5.83
CA ARG A 648 -25.24 -2.69 -6.56
C ARG A 648 -23.85 -2.73 -7.22
N LEU A 649 -22.97 -3.63 -6.78
CA LEU A 649 -21.60 -3.77 -7.27
C LEU A 649 -21.40 -4.93 -8.25
N CYS A 650 -22.24 -5.97 -8.15
CA CYS A 650 -22.24 -7.16 -9.01
C CYS A 650 -23.22 -7.00 -10.16
#